data_AF-A0A0D2NVJ3-F1
#
_entry.id   AF-A0A0D2NVJ3-F1
#
_cell.length_a   1.000
_cell.length_b   1.000
_cell.length_c   1.000
_cell.angle_alpha   90.00
_cell.angle_beta   90.00
_cell.angle_gamma   90.00
#
_symmetry.space_group_name_H-M   'P 1'
#
loop_
_entity.id
_entity.type
_entity.pdbx_description
1 polymer ?
#
loop_
_entity_poly.entity_id
_entity_poly.type
_entity_poly.pdbx_seq_one_letter_code
_entity_poly.pdbx_strand_id
1 'polypeptide(L)'
;MRAVTPHCRHFSTAKQLKDFASSSSTPKPQPILNEDFCGKILDQYPDIRTLRKLHSKIFNDQHLRFNPSIAIKLMRGYAACGEPKVTRHIFDEITEKNIVFFNVMMRSYVNNRCYHDALLIFRELSTHGFSPDHYTYPCALKACSGSDNLRVGLQIHSSVVKVGLDLNLFIGNALVAMYSKCKCLVQARRAFNQMPIRDVVSWNSMVSGYAQNECFDKALDVCREMELLRIQPDAGTMSSLLPAVTNTSSDNILYVKEMFWKLAKKSVVSWNVMISVFVNNSLSSEAADLYSRMEAYGNEPDSFTIASMLPACGDLSAIFLGRRIHEYIDRKKLLPNLALENALIDMYAKCGCLKEAKAVFDQMNFRDIVSWTSMISAYGMSGQGYNAVALFSKMQNLGLTPDSIAFVSVLSACSHAGLLDQGWYFFNLMTDQHKIVPRVEHFSCMVDLLGRSGQVEEAYNFIRKMPIEPTERIWGTLLGACWMHSNMNIGLLAADHLFRLAPEPSGYYVLLSNIYAKAGRWEDVTTVRSIMKSKGIKKMAGASNTEINNQVYTFLAGDQSHPQSKDIYEKLDFLVGKMKEAGYVPETQSALHDVEEEDKEGHLAVHSEKLAIVFAILNTKSGTPIRITKNLRICRDCHIAAKLISQITEREIIVRDTYRFHHFQKGVCSCGDYW
;
A
#
# COMPACT_ATOMS: atom_id res chain seq x y z
N MET A 1 25.26 19.19 13.81
CA MET A 1 25.60 18.44 12.59
C MET A 1 24.30 17.87 12.01
N ARG A 2 23.55 18.61 11.17
CA ARG A 2 23.59 18.68 9.67
C ARG A 2 23.52 17.27 9.04
N ALA A 3 22.53 16.86 8.26
CA ALA A 3 21.79 17.53 7.16
C ALA A 3 20.31 17.03 7.09
N VAL A 4 19.30 17.90 6.96
CA VAL A 4 18.70 18.57 5.78
C VAL A 4 17.68 17.70 5.03
N THR A 5 16.43 17.82 5.47
CA THR A 5 15.16 17.61 4.73
C THR A 5 14.25 18.82 5.01
N PRO A 6 13.27 19.15 4.15
CA PRO A 6 12.64 20.46 4.10
C PRO A 6 11.67 20.64 5.28
N HIS A 7 12.05 21.49 6.24
CA HIS A 7 11.19 21.82 7.37
C HIS A 7 9.98 22.66 6.93
N CYS A 8 8.79 22.09 7.09
CA CYS A 8 7.58 22.87 7.35
C CYS A 8 7.77 23.56 8.72
N ARG A 9 8.19 24.83 8.72
CA ARG A 9 8.33 25.62 9.95
C ARG A 9 7.04 26.40 10.20
N HIS A 10 6.33 26.03 11.25
CA HIS A 10 5.43 26.96 11.93
C HIS A 10 6.27 28.14 12.45
N PHE A 11 6.17 29.29 11.79
CA PHE A 11 6.79 30.53 12.26
C PHE A 11 5.81 31.29 13.15
N SER A 12 6.12 31.35 14.44
CA SER A 12 5.53 32.32 15.37
C SER A 12 6.14 33.70 15.07
N THR A 13 5.56 34.43 14.12
CA THR A 13 5.92 35.83 13.80
C THR A 13 5.23 36.85 14.72
N ALA A 14 4.67 36.41 15.85
CA ALA A 14 3.98 37.30 16.80
C ALA A 14 4.90 37.86 17.91
N LYS A 15 6.11 37.31 18.08
CA LYS A 15 6.99 37.68 19.22
C LYS A 15 7.97 38.82 18.92
N GLN A 16 8.19 39.19 17.66
CA GLN A 16 9.02 40.35 17.28
C GLN A 16 8.22 41.64 17.06
N LEU A 17 6.89 41.59 17.17
CA LEU A 17 6.00 42.75 17.00
C LEU A 17 5.42 43.29 18.33
N LYS A 18 5.63 42.60 19.46
CA LYS A 18 5.13 43.07 20.77
C LYS A 18 6.04 44.09 21.46
N ASP A 19 7.32 44.18 21.07
CA ASP A 19 8.27 45.13 21.70
C ASP A 19 8.19 46.55 21.10
N PHE A 20 7.21 46.83 20.22
CA PHE A 20 7.03 48.16 19.60
C PHE A 20 5.77 48.91 20.07
N ALA A 21 5.00 48.37 21.01
CA ALA A 21 3.78 49.02 21.52
C ALA A 21 3.98 49.87 22.79
N SER A 22 5.22 50.05 23.28
CA SER A 22 5.48 50.87 24.45
C SER A 22 6.82 51.59 24.37
N SER A 23 6.85 52.73 23.69
CA SER A 23 7.61 53.92 24.13
C SER A 23 7.44 55.05 23.14
N SER A 24 7.11 56.19 23.70
CA SER A 24 6.81 57.47 23.07
C SER A 24 8.02 58.12 22.39
N SER A 25 7.71 58.93 21.38
CA SER A 25 8.42 60.13 20.93
C SER A 25 9.88 59.99 20.48
N THR A 26 10.08 59.76 19.18
CA THR A 26 10.99 60.52 18.27
C THR A 26 10.91 59.89 16.87
N PRO A 27 10.97 60.67 15.76
CA PRO A 27 10.90 60.09 14.42
C PRO A 27 12.22 59.38 14.10
N LYS A 28 12.26 58.05 14.24
CA LYS A 28 13.36 57.25 13.69
C LYS A 28 13.22 57.22 12.16
N PRO A 29 14.31 57.41 11.39
CA PRO A 29 14.25 57.33 9.94
C PRO A 29 13.81 55.92 9.53
N GLN A 30 12.85 55.83 8.60
CA GLN A 30 12.47 54.56 8.00
C GLN A 30 13.73 53.86 7.47
N PRO A 31 13.92 52.55 7.68
CA PRO A 31 15.07 51.85 7.12
C PRO A 31 15.01 52.00 5.61
N ILE A 32 16.00 52.70 5.05
CA ILE A 32 16.16 52.87 3.61
C ILE A 32 16.21 51.47 3.00
N LEU A 33 15.27 51.18 2.09
CA LEU A 33 15.25 49.92 1.37
C LEU A 33 16.56 49.86 0.57
N ASN A 34 17.50 49.00 0.97
CA ASN A 34 18.78 48.84 0.28
C ASN A 34 18.94 47.40 -0.20
N GLU A 35 19.84 47.20 -1.16
CA GLU A 35 20.07 45.92 -1.82
C GLU A 35 20.43 44.80 -0.82
N ASP A 36 21.29 45.10 0.16
CA ASP A 36 21.75 44.13 1.16
C ASP A 36 20.62 43.69 2.11
N PHE A 37 19.72 44.60 2.49
CA PHE A 37 18.55 44.29 3.30
C PHE A 37 17.55 43.42 2.55
N CYS A 38 17.24 43.75 1.29
CA CYS A 38 16.35 42.93 0.45
C CYS A 38 16.96 41.55 0.19
N GLY A 39 18.27 41.52 -0.10
CA GLY A 39 19.02 40.29 -0.31
C GLY A 39 18.95 39.35 0.89
N LYS A 40 19.20 39.85 2.10
CA LYS A 40 19.15 39.05 3.34
C LYS A 40 17.77 38.45 3.62
N ILE A 41 16.69 39.18 3.33
CA ILE A 41 15.32 38.66 3.51
C ILE A 41 15.02 37.58 2.47
N LEU A 42 15.41 37.79 1.20
CA LEU A 42 15.18 36.83 0.13
C LEU A 42 16.01 35.55 0.31
N ASP A 43 17.22 35.66 0.84
CA ASP A 43 18.08 34.50 1.16
C ASP A 43 17.51 33.65 2.30
N GLN A 44 16.55 34.17 3.08
CA GLN A 44 15.82 33.43 4.11
C GLN A 44 14.60 32.65 3.57
N TYR A 45 14.37 32.65 2.24
CA TYR A 45 13.24 31.98 1.59
C TYR A 45 11.89 32.31 2.25
N PRO A 46 11.44 33.57 2.16
CA PRO A 46 10.26 34.05 2.87
C PRO A 46 8.97 33.41 2.34
N ASP A 47 7.93 33.37 3.19
CA ASP A 47 6.61 32.91 2.78
C ASP A 47 6.00 33.82 1.69
N ILE A 48 5.00 33.30 0.97
CA ILE A 48 4.42 34.01 -0.19
C ILE A 48 3.86 35.40 0.18
N ARG A 49 3.36 35.58 1.42
CA ARG A 49 2.81 36.85 1.90
C ARG A 49 3.92 37.88 2.10
N THR A 50 5.02 37.48 2.74
CA THR A 50 6.20 38.34 2.96
C THR A 50 6.88 38.65 1.64
N LEU A 51 6.98 37.66 0.75
CA LEU A 51 7.54 37.82 -0.59
C LEU A 51 6.75 38.83 -1.43
N ARG A 52 5.41 38.76 -1.43
CA ARG A 52 4.55 39.74 -2.12
C ARG A 52 4.67 41.15 -1.54
N LYS A 53 4.72 41.29 -0.21
CA LYS A 53 4.94 42.58 0.45
C LYS A 53 6.29 43.19 0.07
N LEU A 54 7.35 42.40 0.13
CA LEU A 54 8.70 42.83 -0.24
C LEU A 54 8.78 43.19 -1.73
N HIS A 55 8.20 42.37 -2.60
CA HIS A 55 8.15 42.63 -4.04
C HIS A 55 7.41 43.95 -4.34
N SER A 56 6.29 44.25 -3.66
CA SER A 56 5.59 45.54 -3.85
C SER A 56 6.44 46.75 -3.45
N LYS A 57 7.26 46.62 -2.40
CA LYS A 57 8.16 47.69 -1.95
C LYS A 57 9.31 47.89 -2.94
N ILE A 58 9.86 46.79 -3.46
CA ILE A 58 10.90 46.80 -4.51
C ILE A 58 10.35 47.40 -5.80
N PHE A 59 9.10 47.10 -6.16
CA PHE A 59 8.46 47.61 -7.37
C PHE A 59 8.31 49.14 -7.37
N ASN A 60 8.09 49.74 -6.19
CA ASN A 60 7.96 51.17 -6.02
C ASN A 60 9.32 51.91 -6.00
N ASP A 61 10.44 51.19 -5.95
CA ASP A 61 11.79 51.76 -5.97
C ASP A 61 12.43 51.55 -7.35
N GLN A 62 12.64 52.64 -8.10
CA GLN A 62 13.14 52.57 -9.48
C GLN A 62 14.54 51.97 -9.60
N HIS A 63 15.38 52.07 -8.57
CA HIS A 63 16.73 51.51 -8.59
C HIS A 63 16.73 50.01 -8.27
N LEU A 64 15.89 49.58 -7.33
CA LEU A 64 15.82 48.18 -6.93
C LEU A 64 14.96 47.31 -7.86
N ARG A 65 13.95 47.89 -8.52
CA ARG A 65 13.04 47.18 -9.43
C ARG A 65 13.78 46.45 -10.56
N PHE A 66 14.77 47.10 -11.17
CA PHE A 66 15.52 46.55 -12.31
C PHE A 66 16.86 45.92 -11.90
N ASN A 67 17.14 45.78 -10.60
CA ASN A 67 18.38 45.18 -10.13
C ASN A 67 18.40 43.66 -10.45
N PRO A 68 19.35 43.17 -11.28
CA PRO A 68 19.37 41.77 -11.69
C PRO A 68 19.58 40.76 -10.54
N SER A 69 20.35 41.12 -9.52
CA SER A 69 20.62 40.27 -8.35
C SER A 69 19.35 40.06 -7.53
N ILE A 70 18.60 41.14 -7.27
CA ILE A 70 17.33 41.09 -6.54
C ILE A 70 16.28 40.33 -7.35
N ALA A 71 16.20 40.57 -8.67
CA ALA A 71 15.27 39.88 -9.55
C ALA A 71 15.47 38.37 -9.55
N ILE A 72 16.72 37.88 -9.65
CA ILE A 72 17.03 36.43 -9.56
C ILE A 72 16.58 35.85 -8.22
N LYS A 73 16.82 36.56 -7.10
CA LYS A 73 16.41 36.12 -5.77
C LYS A 73 14.88 36.09 -5.62
N LEU A 74 14.18 37.10 -6.13
CA LEU A 74 12.71 37.13 -6.18
C LEU A 74 12.16 35.97 -7.02
N MET A 75 12.72 35.75 -8.21
CA MET A 75 12.35 34.63 -9.08
C MET A 75 12.50 33.28 -8.37
N ARG A 76 13.61 33.05 -7.65
CA ARG A 76 13.80 31.82 -6.85
C ARG A 76 12.78 31.70 -5.74
N GLY A 77 12.47 32.80 -5.05
CA GLY A 77 11.44 32.85 -4.01
C GLY A 77 10.06 32.47 -4.55
N TYR A 78 9.60 33.10 -5.63
CA TYR A 78 8.29 32.83 -6.23
C TYR A 78 8.22 31.42 -6.83
N ALA A 79 9.31 30.96 -7.47
CA ALA A 79 9.41 29.59 -7.95
C ALA A 79 9.24 28.55 -6.83
N ALA A 80 9.86 28.77 -5.67
CA ALA A 80 9.75 27.90 -4.50
C ALA A 80 8.34 27.93 -3.88
N CYS A 81 7.62 29.06 -4.00
CA CYS A 81 6.23 29.20 -3.55
C CYS A 81 5.19 28.67 -4.56
N GLY A 82 5.60 28.09 -5.68
CA GLY A 82 4.68 27.53 -6.65
C GLY A 82 4.05 28.54 -7.60
N GLU A 83 4.69 29.70 -7.82
CA GLU A 83 4.15 30.82 -8.60
C GLU A 83 4.97 31.06 -9.89
N PRO A 84 5.03 30.11 -10.83
CA PRO A 84 5.90 30.21 -12.02
C PRO A 84 5.49 31.35 -12.96
N LYS A 85 4.21 31.78 -12.94
CA LYS A 85 3.72 32.92 -13.74
C LYS A 85 4.28 34.25 -13.26
N VAL A 86 4.36 34.46 -11.95
CA VAL A 86 4.97 35.67 -11.37
C VAL A 86 6.47 35.67 -11.64
N THR A 87 7.11 34.50 -11.51
CA THR A 87 8.50 34.32 -11.90
C THR A 87 8.73 34.69 -13.37
N ARG A 88 7.81 34.33 -14.28
CA ARG A 88 7.89 34.71 -15.71
C ARG A 88 7.75 36.22 -15.91
N HIS A 89 6.84 36.87 -15.19
CA HIS A 89 6.69 38.33 -15.29
C HIS A 89 7.98 39.06 -14.90
N ILE A 90 8.59 38.68 -13.78
CA ILE A 90 9.86 39.28 -13.32
C ILE A 90 10.98 39.00 -14.33
N PHE A 91 11.01 37.79 -14.92
CA PHE A 91 11.95 37.46 -15.98
C PHE A 91 11.77 38.37 -17.21
N ASP A 92 10.53 38.62 -17.64
CA ASP A 92 10.24 39.46 -18.80
C ASP A 92 10.60 40.94 -18.57
N GLU A 93 10.38 41.47 -17.36
CA GLU A 93 10.69 42.86 -17.00
C GLU A 93 12.18 43.23 -17.02
N ILE A 94 13.08 42.26 -16.81
CA ILE A 94 14.53 42.52 -16.83
C ILE A 94 15.04 42.52 -18.27
N THR A 95 15.57 43.65 -18.73
CA THR A 95 16.08 43.80 -20.10
C THR A 95 17.44 43.12 -20.30
N GLU A 96 18.36 43.25 -19.34
CA GLU A 96 19.69 42.62 -19.38
C GLU A 96 19.66 41.21 -18.80
N LYS A 97 19.34 40.23 -19.63
CA LYS A 97 19.32 38.82 -19.25
C LYS A 97 20.69 38.17 -19.48
N ASN A 98 21.10 37.31 -18.56
CA ASN A 98 22.21 36.38 -18.73
C ASN A 98 21.72 34.94 -18.56
N ILE A 99 22.61 33.95 -18.79
CA ILE A 99 22.27 32.52 -18.71
C ILE A 99 21.66 32.10 -17.36
N VAL A 100 21.98 32.79 -16.26
CA VAL A 100 21.46 32.49 -14.93
C VAL A 100 19.95 32.75 -14.86
N PHE A 101 19.44 33.81 -15.50
CA PHE A 101 18.00 34.09 -15.56
C PHE A 101 17.23 32.95 -16.24
N PHE A 102 17.71 32.50 -17.40
CA PHE A 102 17.11 31.38 -18.12
C PHE A 102 17.19 30.09 -17.30
N ASN A 103 18.33 29.79 -16.67
CA ASN A 103 18.49 28.61 -15.80
C ASN A 103 17.53 28.64 -14.60
N VAL A 104 17.31 29.80 -13.97
CA VAL A 104 16.33 29.95 -12.88
C VAL A 104 14.89 29.80 -13.40
N MET A 105 14.58 30.39 -14.55
CA MET A 105 13.25 30.29 -15.15
C MET A 105 12.91 28.85 -15.56
N MET A 106 13.83 28.14 -16.22
CA MET A 106 13.68 26.72 -16.56
C MET A 106 13.48 25.88 -15.31
N ARG A 107 14.29 26.08 -14.26
CA ARG A 107 14.17 25.34 -13.00
C ARG A 107 12.83 25.62 -12.31
N SER A 108 12.35 26.86 -12.36
CA SER A 108 11.03 27.26 -11.86
C SER A 108 9.93 26.45 -12.53
N TYR A 109 9.91 26.41 -13.87
CA TYR A 109 8.91 25.65 -14.61
C TYR A 109 9.01 24.14 -14.36
N VAL A 110 10.21 23.56 -14.39
CA VAL A 110 10.42 22.13 -14.16
C VAL A 110 9.95 21.68 -12.77
N ASN A 111 10.28 22.46 -11.73
CA ASN A 111 9.86 22.14 -10.36
C ASN A 111 8.35 22.29 -10.16
N ASN A 112 7.69 23.13 -10.96
CA ASN A 112 6.24 23.33 -10.96
C ASN A 112 5.50 22.48 -12.01
N ARG A 113 6.15 21.44 -12.56
CA ARG A 113 5.60 20.51 -13.56
C ARG A 113 5.15 21.15 -14.88
N CYS A 114 5.57 22.39 -15.17
CA CYS A 114 5.34 23.09 -16.44
C CYS A 114 6.43 22.72 -17.46
N TYR A 115 6.53 21.45 -17.82
CA TYR A 115 7.66 20.94 -18.61
C TYR A 115 7.74 21.52 -20.02
N HIS A 116 6.58 21.76 -20.66
CA HIS A 116 6.53 22.36 -21.99
C HIS A 116 7.11 23.78 -21.99
N ASP A 117 6.69 24.61 -21.03
CA ASP A 117 7.18 25.99 -20.90
C ASP A 117 8.69 26.01 -20.62
N ALA A 118 9.22 25.08 -19.82
CA ALA A 118 10.65 24.96 -19.60
C ALA A 118 11.44 24.70 -20.90
N LEU A 119 10.89 23.89 -21.82
CA LEU A 119 11.50 23.63 -23.12
C LEU A 119 11.37 24.82 -24.08
N LEU A 120 10.30 25.62 -23.96
CA LEU A 120 10.19 26.89 -24.69
C LEU A 120 11.25 27.90 -24.23
N ILE A 121 11.49 28.02 -22.92
CA ILE A 121 12.59 28.85 -22.39
C ILE A 121 13.96 28.36 -22.88
N PHE A 122 14.17 27.04 -22.94
CA PHE A 122 15.40 26.47 -23.48
C PHE A 122 15.63 26.88 -24.95
N ARG A 123 14.55 26.83 -25.76
CA ARG A 123 14.59 27.30 -27.15
C ARG A 123 14.84 28.81 -27.23
N GLU A 124 14.17 29.60 -26.39
CA GLU A 124 14.33 31.06 -26.29
C GLU A 124 15.79 31.43 -25.97
N LEU A 125 16.44 30.71 -25.05
CA LEU A 125 17.85 30.88 -24.71
C LEU A 125 18.73 30.72 -25.96
N SER A 126 18.51 29.67 -26.76
CA SER A 126 19.30 29.41 -27.97
C SER A 126 19.05 30.43 -29.08
N THR A 127 17.80 30.92 -29.24
CA THR A 127 17.49 31.94 -30.25
C THR A 127 18.08 33.31 -29.92
N HIS A 128 18.30 33.61 -28.63
CA HIS A 128 18.97 34.83 -28.19
C HIS A 128 20.51 34.74 -28.21
N GLY A 129 21.08 33.65 -28.74
CA GLY A 129 22.52 33.48 -28.91
C GLY A 129 23.29 33.09 -27.64
N PHE A 130 22.61 32.75 -26.55
CA PHE A 130 23.28 32.23 -25.36
C PHE A 130 23.63 30.74 -25.56
N SER A 131 24.85 30.35 -25.18
CA SER A 131 25.26 28.94 -25.21
C SER A 131 24.77 28.21 -23.95
N PRO A 132 23.98 27.12 -24.06
CA PRO A 132 23.61 26.31 -22.90
C PRO A 132 24.84 25.77 -22.15
N ASP A 133 24.79 25.79 -20.82
CA ASP A 133 25.88 25.33 -19.95
C ASP A 133 25.54 24.00 -19.23
N HIS A 134 26.44 23.55 -18.35
CA HIS A 134 26.27 22.33 -17.55
C HIS A 134 25.15 22.42 -16.49
N TYR A 135 24.54 23.60 -16.28
CA TYR A 135 23.33 23.78 -15.46
C TYR A 135 22.05 23.87 -16.31
N THR A 136 22.15 24.32 -17.57
CA THR A 136 21.02 24.42 -18.50
C THR A 136 20.57 23.03 -18.96
N TYR A 137 21.49 22.20 -19.45
CA TYR A 137 21.18 20.90 -20.04
C TYR A 137 20.45 19.94 -19.08
N PRO A 138 20.87 19.77 -17.81
CA PRO A 138 20.13 18.92 -16.86
C PRO A 138 18.68 19.37 -16.63
N CYS A 139 18.41 20.68 -16.63
CA CYS A 139 17.04 21.20 -16.49
C CYS A 139 16.19 20.86 -17.72
N ALA A 140 16.75 21.02 -18.93
CA ALA A 140 16.08 20.68 -20.19
C ALA A 140 15.78 19.17 -20.29
N LEU A 141 16.76 18.33 -19.92
CA LEU A 141 16.61 16.87 -19.89
C LEU A 141 15.57 16.43 -18.84
N LYS A 142 15.54 17.07 -17.67
CA LYS A 142 14.51 16.82 -16.65
C LYS A 142 13.11 17.21 -17.15
N ALA A 143 12.98 18.27 -17.95
CA ALA A 143 11.72 18.61 -18.60
C ALA A 143 11.29 17.55 -19.63
N CYS A 144 12.22 17.04 -20.44
CA CYS A 144 11.94 15.94 -21.38
C CYS A 144 11.50 14.67 -20.63
N SER A 145 12.21 14.34 -19.55
CA SER A 145 11.92 13.22 -18.66
C SER A 145 10.55 13.33 -17.99
N GLY A 146 10.12 14.54 -17.62
CA GLY A 146 8.80 14.77 -17.00
C GLY A 146 7.63 14.84 -17.99
N SER A 147 7.91 15.02 -19.28
CA SER A 147 6.92 15.09 -20.35
C SER A 147 6.95 13.87 -21.29
N ASP A 148 7.69 12.83 -20.93
CA ASP A 148 7.95 11.63 -21.73
C ASP A 148 8.37 11.92 -23.19
N ASN A 149 9.05 13.06 -23.40
CA ASN A 149 9.41 13.54 -24.72
C ASN A 149 10.81 13.09 -25.13
N LEU A 150 10.92 11.79 -25.47
CA LEU A 150 12.18 11.18 -25.89
C LEU A 150 12.79 11.88 -27.12
N ARG A 151 11.96 12.35 -28.06
CA ARG A 151 12.43 13.01 -29.30
C ARG A 151 13.22 14.28 -28.99
N VAL A 152 12.70 15.15 -28.13
CA VAL A 152 13.40 16.36 -27.72
C VAL A 152 14.62 16.01 -26.85
N GLY A 153 14.50 14.99 -25.99
CA GLY A 153 15.63 14.47 -25.22
C GLY A 153 16.82 14.04 -26.08
N LEU A 154 16.56 13.35 -27.21
CA LEU A 154 17.59 12.94 -28.17
C LEU A 154 18.26 14.12 -28.89
N GLN A 155 17.47 15.15 -29.25
CA GLN A 155 18.01 16.38 -29.84
C GLN A 155 18.92 17.12 -28.86
N ILE A 156 18.49 17.22 -27.59
CA ILE A 156 19.28 17.83 -26.53
C ILE A 156 20.56 17.04 -26.29
N HIS A 157 20.51 15.70 -26.23
CA HIS A 157 21.71 14.88 -26.08
C HIS A 157 22.70 15.09 -27.26
N SER A 158 22.19 15.17 -28.50
CA SER A 158 23.04 15.50 -29.66
C SER A 158 23.68 16.89 -29.54
N SER A 159 22.95 17.86 -28.99
CA SER A 159 23.48 19.21 -28.69
C SER A 159 24.59 19.18 -27.63
N VAL A 160 24.40 18.39 -26.56
CA VAL A 160 25.41 18.19 -25.51
C VAL A 160 26.73 17.67 -26.11
N VAL A 161 26.66 16.66 -26.97
CA VAL A 161 27.84 16.09 -27.65
C VAL A 161 28.51 17.12 -28.57
N LYS A 162 27.72 17.90 -29.34
CA LYS A 162 28.25 18.94 -30.23
C LYS A 162 29.01 20.05 -29.50
N VAL A 163 28.60 20.38 -28.27
CA VAL A 163 29.24 21.40 -27.43
C VAL A 163 30.38 20.81 -26.57
N GLY A 164 30.60 19.49 -26.63
CA GLY A 164 31.66 18.80 -25.90
C GLY A 164 31.42 18.69 -24.39
N LEU A 165 30.16 18.69 -23.96
CA LEU A 165 29.78 18.58 -22.54
C LEU A 165 29.29 17.17 -22.17
N ASP A 166 29.40 16.18 -23.07
CA ASP A 166 28.95 14.80 -22.90
C ASP A 166 29.69 14.02 -21.81
N LEU A 167 30.91 14.45 -21.46
CA LEU A 167 31.69 13.88 -20.34
C LEU A 167 31.38 14.51 -18.98
N ASN A 168 30.49 15.52 -18.91
CA ASN A 168 30.15 16.19 -17.66
C ASN A 168 29.28 15.30 -16.76
N LEU A 169 29.71 15.09 -15.51
CA LEU A 169 29.02 14.25 -14.51
C LEU A 169 27.53 14.60 -14.32
N PHE A 170 27.19 15.89 -14.22
CA PHE A 170 25.81 16.32 -13.99
C PHE A 170 24.91 16.09 -15.20
N ILE A 171 25.46 16.25 -16.41
CA ILE A 171 24.73 15.99 -17.65
C ILE A 171 24.57 14.48 -17.85
N GLY A 172 25.60 13.69 -17.60
CA GLY A 172 25.54 12.22 -17.64
C GLY A 172 24.43 11.67 -16.73
N ASN A 173 24.37 12.13 -15.47
CA ASN A 173 23.30 11.77 -14.54
C ASN A 173 21.91 12.14 -15.07
N ALA A 174 21.76 13.33 -15.65
CA ALA A 174 20.49 13.78 -16.23
C ALA A 174 20.09 12.98 -17.48
N LEU A 175 21.04 12.57 -18.31
CA LEU A 175 20.82 11.71 -19.48
C LEU A 175 20.36 10.31 -19.06
N VAL A 176 21.03 9.68 -18.09
CA VAL A 176 20.63 8.38 -17.53
C VAL A 176 19.19 8.44 -17.01
N ALA A 177 18.85 9.48 -16.24
CA ALA A 177 17.50 9.66 -15.72
C ALA A 177 16.45 9.90 -16.83
N MET A 178 16.78 10.73 -17.82
CA MET A 178 15.89 11.03 -18.95
C MET A 178 15.58 9.78 -19.76
N TYR A 179 16.61 9.03 -20.16
CA TYR A 179 16.43 7.78 -20.89
C TYR A 179 15.67 6.73 -20.09
N SER A 180 15.96 6.60 -18.79
CA SER A 180 15.28 5.63 -17.94
C SER A 180 13.78 5.92 -17.81
N LYS A 181 13.38 7.19 -17.63
CA LYS A 181 11.95 7.57 -17.59
C LYS A 181 11.26 7.39 -18.94
N CYS A 182 11.98 7.63 -20.03
CA CYS A 182 11.47 7.35 -21.38
C CYS A 182 11.53 5.86 -21.77
N LYS A 183 11.69 4.95 -20.79
CA LYS A 183 11.76 3.49 -20.97
C LYS A 183 12.87 3.00 -21.92
N CYS A 184 13.91 3.81 -22.14
CA CYS A 184 15.03 3.54 -23.05
C CYS A 184 16.27 3.07 -22.28
N LEU A 185 16.16 1.92 -21.60
CA LEU A 185 17.18 1.43 -20.66
C LEU A 185 18.54 1.13 -21.31
N VAL A 186 18.56 0.71 -22.58
CA VAL A 186 19.82 0.44 -23.30
C VAL A 186 20.60 1.74 -23.49
N GLN A 187 19.92 2.83 -23.85
CA GLN A 187 20.51 4.15 -24.02
C GLN A 187 20.93 4.74 -22.67
N ALA A 188 20.13 4.52 -21.62
CA ALA A 188 20.51 4.89 -20.26
C ALA A 188 21.81 4.19 -19.83
N ARG A 189 21.91 2.87 -20.01
CA ARG A 189 23.12 2.10 -19.69
C ARG A 189 24.32 2.52 -20.55
N ARG A 190 24.12 2.85 -21.83
CA ARG A 190 25.19 3.38 -22.70
C ARG A 190 25.71 4.73 -22.21
N ALA A 191 24.81 5.68 -21.92
CA ALA A 191 25.20 6.98 -21.38
C ALA A 191 25.96 6.81 -20.05
N PHE A 192 25.48 5.94 -19.16
CA PHE A 192 26.16 5.60 -17.91
C PHE A 192 27.57 5.03 -18.16
N ASN A 193 27.71 4.06 -19.06
CA ASN A 193 29.00 3.44 -19.39
C ASN A 193 30.00 4.41 -20.05
N GLN A 194 29.53 5.47 -20.71
CA GLN A 194 30.38 6.49 -21.34
C GLN A 194 30.90 7.53 -20.36
N MET A 195 30.29 7.66 -19.17
CA MET A 195 30.75 8.61 -18.15
C MET A 195 32.16 8.23 -17.64
N PRO A 196 33.15 9.14 -17.68
CA PRO A 196 34.52 8.84 -17.25
C PRO A 196 34.64 8.74 -15.73
N ILE A 197 33.84 9.52 -15.00
CA ILE A 197 33.76 9.53 -13.54
C ILE A 197 32.31 9.26 -13.17
N ARG A 198 32.09 8.36 -12.20
CA ARG A 198 30.76 8.04 -11.67
C ARG A 198 30.80 8.16 -10.16
N ASP A 199 29.95 9.02 -9.65
CA ASP A 199 29.70 9.16 -8.22
C ASP A 199 28.51 8.30 -7.79
N VAL A 200 28.23 8.28 -6.48
CA VAL A 200 27.07 7.55 -5.92
C VAL A 200 25.75 8.00 -6.59
N VAL A 201 25.61 9.27 -6.97
CA VAL A 201 24.42 9.78 -7.68
C VAL A 201 24.28 9.14 -9.07
N SER A 202 25.39 8.91 -9.77
CA SER A 202 25.41 8.21 -11.06
C SER A 202 24.90 6.79 -10.92
N TRP A 203 25.41 6.04 -9.93
CA TRP A 203 24.98 4.67 -9.64
C TRP A 203 23.51 4.62 -9.23
N ASN A 204 23.08 5.50 -8.32
CA ASN A 204 21.69 5.60 -7.88
C ASN A 204 20.74 5.92 -9.05
N SER A 205 21.16 6.76 -10.01
CA SER A 205 20.37 7.06 -11.21
C SER A 205 20.17 5.82 -12.08
N MET A 206 21.19 4.95 -12.21
CA MET A 206 21.08 3.71 -12.97
C MET A 206 20.25 2.64 -12.23
N VAL A 207 20.45 2.49 -10.91
CA VAL A 207 19.64 1.60 -10.06
C VAL A 207 18.17 2.00 -10.13
N SER A 208 17.87 3.29 -9.93
CA SER A 208 16.49 3.80 -10.02
C SER A 208 15.90 3.63 -11.41
N GLY A 209 16.73 3.77 -12.46
CA GLY A 209 16.29 3.55 -13.83
C GLY A 209 15.80 2.13 -14.09
N TYR A 210 16.54 1.11 -13.63
CA TYR A 210 16.08 -0.27 -13.72
C TYR A 210 14.89 -0.56 -12.79
N ALA A 211 14.91 -0.06 -11.56
CA ALA A 211 13.83 -0.27 -10.60
C ALA A 211 12.49 0.34 -11.06
N GLN A 212 12.48 1.55 -11.62
CA GLN A 212 11.25 2.18 -12.13
C GLN A 212 10.67 1.48 -13.36
N ASN A 213 11.44 0.61 -14.01
CA ASN A 213 11.04 -0.16 -15.19
C ASN A 213 10.91 -1.66 -14.85
N GLU A 214 10.58 -1.99 -13.58
CA GLU A 214 10.26 -3.34 -13.09
C GLU A 214 11.39 -4.37 -13.31
N CYS A 215 12.62 -3.91 -13.52
CA CYS A 215 13.80 -4.76 -13.74
C CYS A 215 14.62 -4.90 -12.45
N PHE A 216 14.03 -5.46 -11.40
CA PHE A 216 14.64 -5.49 -10.06
C PHE A 216 16.00 -6.20 -10.04
N ASP A 217 16.11 -7.35 -10.70
CA ASP A 217 17.36 -8.12 -10.74
C ASP A 217 18.52 -7.31 -11.33
N LYS A 218 18.26 -6.59 -12.43
CA LYS A 218 19.25 -5.70 -13.06
C LYS A 218 19.60 -4.51 -12.18
N ALA A 219 18.66 -4.02 -11.38
CA ALA A 219 18.94 -2.96 -10.41
C ALA A 219 19.90 -3.47 -9.32
N LEU A 220 19.71 -4.71 -8.85
CA LEU A 220 20.64 -5.34 -7.90
C LEU A 220 21.99 -5.69 -8.53
N ASP A 221 22.04 -6.08 -9.81
CA ASP A 221 23.30 -6.26 -10.53
C ASP A 221 24.13 -4.97 -10.56
N VAL A 222 23.49 -3.82 -10.77
CA VAL A 222 24.16 -2.51 -10.70
C VAL A 222 24.69 -2.23 -9.29
N CYS A 223 23.96 -2.61 -8.23
CA CYS A 223 24.46 -2.51 -6.86
C CYS A 223 25.68 -3.42 -6.62
N ARG A 224 25.68 -4.64 -7.15
CA ARG A 224 26.83 -5.56 -7.08
C ARG A 224 28.04 -5.01 -7.84
N GLU A 225 27.83 -4.44 -9.03
CA GLU A 225 28.87 -3.75 -9.80
C GLU A 225 29.49 -2.58 -9.00
N MET A 226 28.64 -1.79 -8.34
CA MET A 226 29.07 -0.68 -7.47
C MET A 226 29.97 -1.16 -6.32
N GLU A 227 29.57 -2.25 -5.64
CA GLU A 227 30.34 -2.87 -4.56
C GLU A 227 31.68 -3.46 -5.03
N LEU A 228 31.71 -4.10 -6.20
CA LEU A 228 32.94 -4.65 -6.81
C LEU A 228 33.98 -3.55 -7.08
N LEU A 229 33.53 -2.34 -7.41
CA LEU A 229 34.37 -1.16 -7.57
C LEU A 229 34.70 -0.46 -6.24
N ARG A 230 34.35 -1.09 -5.11
CA ARG A 230 34.55 -0.58 -3.74
C ARG A 230 33.82 0.72 -3.43
N ILE A 231 32.77 1.03 -4.20
CA ILE A 231 31.87 2.14 -3.91
C ILE A 231 30.77 1.59 -3.01
N GLN A 232 30.63 2.13 -1.80
CA GLN A 232 29.66 1.63 -0.83
C GLN A 232 28.25 2.14 -1.16
N PRO A 233 27.24 1.25 -1.30
CA PRO A 233 25.84 1.65 -1.37
C PRO A 233 25.45 2.49 -0.17
N ASP A 234 24.64 3.53 -0.39
CA ASP A 234 24.13 4.40 0.66
C ASP A 234 22.60 4.26 0.82
N ALA A 235 22.02 5.02 1.75
CA ALA A 235 20.58 5.04 1.95
C ALA A 235 19.82 5.54 0.69
N GLY A 236 20.45 6.35 -0.16
CA GLY A 236 19.92 6.77 -1.45
C GLY A 236 19.92 5.64 -2.48
N THR A 237 20.95 4.78 -2.49
CA THR A 237 21.00 3.56 -3.30
C THR A 237 19.86 2.63 -2.92
N MET A 238 19.68 2.39 -1.62
CA MET A 238 18.55 1.62 -1.11
C MET A 238 17.20 2.24 -1.51
N SER A 239 17.03 3.55 -1.36
CA SER A 239 15.80 4.24 -1.77
C SER A 239 15.53 4.12 -3.27
N SER A 240 16.58 3.99 -4.09
CA SER A 240 16.46 3.84 -5.54
C SER A 240 15.88 2.49 -5.95
N LEU A 241 15.94 1.49 -5.06
CA LEU A 241 15.38 0.14 -5.27
C LEU A 241 13.86 0.07 -5.06
N LEU A 242 13.31 0.93 -4.20
CA LEU A 242 11.89 0.92 -3.79
C LEU A 242 10.88 0.74 -4.93
N PRO A 243 11.02 1.38 -6.11
CA PRO A 243 10.04 1.24 -7.19
C PRO A 243 9.83 -0.19 -7.71
N ALA A 244 10.77 -1.11 -7.46
CA ALA A 244 10.70 -2.49 -7.93
C ALA A 244 10.69 -3.55 -6.80
N VAL A 245 10.46 -3.16 -5.53
CA VAL A 245 10.54 -4.10 -4.38
C VAL A 245 9.30 -4.97 -4.16
N THR A 246 8.50 -5.23 -5.19
CA THR A 246 7.25 -5.99 -5.08
C THR A 246 7.41 -7.40 -5.64
N ASN A 247 7.04 -8.43 -4.88
CA ASN A 247 7.04 -9.84 -5.30
C ASN A 247 8.39 -10.32 -5.89
N THR A 248 9.50 -9.99 -5.23
CA THR A 248 10.84 -10.42 -5.62
C THR A 248 11.22 -11.75 -4.95
N SER A 249 12.27 -12.41 -5.45
CA SER A 249 12.84 -13.62 -4.84
C SER A 249 13.37 -13.37 -3.42
N SER A 250 13.37 -14.42 -2.60
CA SER A 250 13.92 -14.40 -1.24
C SER A 250 15.41 -14.03 -1.22
N ASP A 251 16.18 -14.44 -2.24
CA ASP A 251 17.61 -14.12 -2.37
C ASP A 251 17.84 -12.62 -2.56
N ASN A 252 16.99 -11.97 -3.35
CA ASN A 252 17.04 -10.53 -3.54
C ASN A 252 16.70 -9.78 -2.26
N ILE A 253 15.70 -10.24 -1.50
CA ILE A 253 15.36 -9.67 -0.19
C ILE A 253 16.54 -9.81 0.77
N LEU A 254 17.20 -10.97 0.78
CA LEU A 254 18.37 -11.23 1.61
C LEU A 254 19.53 -10.28 1.26
N TYR A 255 19.80 -10.07 -0.03
CA TYR A 255 20.84 -9.15 -0.48
C TYR A 255 20.57 -7.70 -0.02
N VAL A 256 19.34 -7.19 -0.16
CA VAL A 256 18.99 -5.83 0.32
C VAL A 256 19.06 -5.75 1.84
N LYS A 257 18.68 -6.81 2.56
CA LYS A 257 18.86 -6.92 4.02
C LYS A 257 20.33 -6.87 4.41
N GLU A 258 21.22 -7.60 3.73
CA GLU A 258 22.66 -7.52 3.98
C GLU A 258 23.23 -6.12 3.72
N MET A 259 22.84 -5.50 2.62
CA MET A 259 23.20 -4.12 2.29
C MET A 259 22.81 -3.16 3.42
N PHE A 260 21.59 -3.27 3.94
CA PHE A 260 21.12 -2.48 5.08
C PHE A 260 22.00 -2.65 6.32
N TRP A 261 22.35 -3.89 6.68
CA TRP A 261 23.16 -4.15 7.86
C TRP A 261 24.60 -3.67 7.71
N LYS A 262 25.16 -3.72 6.48
CA LYS A 262 26.50 -3.19 6.13
C LYS A 262 26.59 -1.66 6.19
N LEU A 263 25.47 -0.92 6.13
CA LEU A 263 25.50 0.55 6.25
C LEU A 263 26.10 0.99 7.58
N ALA A 264 27.16 1.81 7.50
CA ALA A 264 27.86 2.39 8.64
C ALA A 264 26.94 3.26 9.52
N LYS A 265 26.03 4.00 8.88
CA LYS A 265 24.97 4.77 9.55
C LYS A 265 23.63 4.51 8.88
N LYS A 266 22.72 3.90 9.63
CA LYS A 266 21.34 3.65 9.21
C LYS A 266 20.53 4.91 9.46
N SER A 267 20.06 5.54 8.40
CA SER A 267 19.15 6.69 8.45
C SER A 267 17.69 6.22 8.44
N VAL A 268 16.75 7.09 8.79
CA VAL A 268 15.29 6.82 8.66
C VAL A 268 14.95 6.35 7.25
N VAL A 269 15.59 6.90 6.22
CA VAL A 269 15.41 6.47 4.81
C VAL A 269 15.76 4.99 4.63
N SER A 270 16.91 4.53 5.13
CA SER A 270 17.29 3.11 5.00
C SER A 270 16.38 2.16 5.78
N TRP A 271 15.86 2.59 6.94
CA TRP A 271 14.85 1.83 7.69
C TRP A 271 13.54 1.73 6.91
N ASN A 272 13.07 2.86 6.38
CA ASN A 272 11.86 2.96 5.56
C ASN A 272 11.92 2.03 4.34
N VAL A 273 13.08 1.95 3.68
CA VAL A 273 13.29 1.03 2.56
C VAL A 273 13.13 -0.41 3.01
N MET A 274 13.81 -0.83 4.09
CA MET A 274 13.71 -2.22 4.53
C MET A 274 12.33 -2.61 5.03
N ILE A 275 11.64 -1.71 5.75
CA ILE A 275 10.25 -1.95 6.15
C ILE A 275 9.39 -2.16 4.90
N SER A 276 9.50 -1.29 3.90
CA SER A 276 8.74 -1.41 2.65
C SER A 276 9.07 -2.69 1.88
N VAL A 277 10.35 -3.11 1.85
CA VAL A 277 10.78 -4.37 1.24
C VAL A 277 10.09 -5.55 1.92
N PHE A 278 10.04 -5.60 3.25
CA PHE A 278 9.38 -6.69 3.95
C PHE A 278 7.86 -6.67 3.73
N VAL A 279 7.21 -5.51 3.84
CA VAL A 279 5.75 -5.38 3.63
C VAL A 279 5.35 -5.77 2.20
N ASN A 280 6.06 -5.26 1.18
CA ASN A 280 5.74 -5.52 -0.23
C ASN A 280 6.04 -6.95 -0.71
N ASN A 281 6.65 -7.78 0.14
CA ASN A 281 6.92 -9.20 -0.12
C ASN A 281 6.21 -10.11 0.90
N SER A 282 5.13 -9.63 1.53
CA SER A 282 4.30 -10.40 2.48
C SER A 282 5.05 -10.92 3.71
N LEU A 283 6.17 -10.27 4.10
CA LEU A 283 6.96 -10.58 5.30
C LEU A 283 6.60 -9.62 6.45
N SER A 284 5.32 -9.55 6.78
CA SER A 284 4.77 -8.55 7.70
C SER A 284 5.30 -8.70 9.13
N SER A 285 5.64 -9.92 9.57
CA SER A 285 6.30 -10.20 10.86
C SER A 285 7.67 -9.53 10.96
N GLU A 286 8.49 -9.72 9.93
CA GLU A 286 9.84 -9.15 9.84
C GLU A 286 9.80 -7.63 9.76
N ALA A 287 8.77 -7.07 9.11
CA ALA A 287 8.52 -5.63 9.10
C ALA A 287 8.22 -5.09 10.51
N ALA A 288 7.36 -5.77 11.28
CA ALA A 288 7.01 -5.37 12.65
C ALA A 288 8.21 -5.48 13.61
N ASP A 289 9.00 -6.53 13.48
CA ASP A 289 10.25 -6.70 14.23
C ASP A 289 11.26 -5.59 13.91
N LEU A 290 11.40 -5.25 12.62
CA LEU A 290 12.31 -4.21 12.18
C LEU A 290 11.85 -2.82 12.65
N TYR A 291 10.54 -2.54 12.63
CA TYR A 291 9.96 -1.31 13.19
C TYR A 291 10.26 -1.20 14.69
N SER A 292 10.07 -2.28 15.45
CA SER A 292 10.38 -2.31 16.89
C SER A 292 11.87 -2.06 17.16
N ARG A 293 12.76 -2.61 16.32
CA ARG A 293 14.20 -2.31 16.38
C ARG A 293 14.48 -0.85 16.05
N MET A 294 13.86 -0.28 15.02
CA MET A 294 14.02 1.13 14.65
C MET A 294 13.71 2.05 15.84
N GLU A 295 12.61 1.80 16.56
CA GLU A 295 12.24 2.51 17.78
C GLU A 295 13.28 2.32 18.89
N ALA A 296 13.77 1.09 19.10
CA ALA A 296 14.79 0.79 20.11
C ALA A 296 16.15 1.46 19.83
N TYR A 297 16.50 1.67 18.56
CA TYR A 297 17.68 2.46 18.16
C TYR A 297 17.46 3.98 18.28
N GLY A 298 16.29 4.43 18.73
CA GLY A 298 15.97 5.85 18.90
C GLY A 298 15.74 6.60 17.59
N ASN A 299 15.46 5.90 16.48
CA ASN A 299 15.11 6.53 15.22
C ASN A 299 13.61 6.85 15.23
N GLU A 300 13.24 8.13 15.18
CA GLU A 300 11.82 8.52 15.14
C GLU A 300 11.20 8.13 13.78
N PRO A 301 10.09 7.37 13.78
CA PRO A 301 9.33 7.07 12.56
C PRO A 301 8.78 8.35 11.92
N ASP A 302 8.91 8.47 10.60
CA ASP A 302 8.28 9.53 9.84
C ASP A 302 6.94 9.07 9.23
N SER A 303 6.24 9.97 8.55
CA SER A 303 4.96 9.68 7.91
C SER A 303 5.05 8.52 6.90
N PHE A 304 6.20 8.37 6.24
CA PHE A 304 6.42 7.28 5.29
C PHE A 304 6.65 5.95 6.01
N THR A 305 7.43 5.93 7.09
CA THR A 305 7.61 4.76 7.96
C THR A 305 6.25 4.22 8.39
N ILE A 306 5.39 5.11 8.89
CA ILE A 306 4.08 4.76 9.44
C ILE A 306 3.15 4.25 8.33
N ALA A 307 3.06 4.95 7.21
CA ALA A 307 2.25 4.53 6.06
C ALA A 307 2.67 3.15 5.53
N SER A 308 3.97 2.83 5.58
CA SER A 308 4.50 1.53 5.16
C SER A 308 4.25 0.41 6.18
N MET A 309 4.22 0.74 7.47
CA MET A 309 4.06 -0.25 8.55
C MET A 309 2.59 -0.63 8.82
N LEU A 310 1.65 0.30 8.64
CA LEU A 310 0.22 0.07 8.90
C LEU A 310 -0.37 -1.12 8.11
N PRO A 311 -0.06 -1.33 6.81
CA PRO A 311 -0.48 -2.53 6.08
C PRO A 311 -0.01 -3.83 6.73
N ALA A 312 1.24 -3.90 7.18
CA ALA A 312 1.77 -5.06 7.88
C ALA A 312 1.05 -5.32 9.21
N CYS A 313 0.64 -4.27 9.95
CA CYS A 313 -0.22 -4.44 11.13
C CYS A 313 -1.57 -5.05 10.75
N GLY A 314 -2.19 -4.61 9.65
CA GLY A 314 -3.44 -5.17 9.15
C GLY A 314 -3.31 -6.64 8.72
N ASP A 315 -2.23 -6.98 8.01
CA ASP A 315 -2.00 -8.34 7.52
C ASP A 315 -1.75 -9.33 8.67
N LEU A 316 -1.00 -8.91 9.70
CA LEU A 316 -0.81 -9.67 10.94
C LEU A 316 -2.04 -9.67 11.86
N SER A 317 -3.03 -8.82 11.59
CA SER A 317 -4.12 -8.48 12.53
C SER A 317 -3.62 -7.97 13.89
N ALA A 318 -2.46 -7.29 13.91
CA ALA A 318 -1.78 -6.77 15.09
C ALA A 318 -2.40 -5.44 15.56
N ILE A 319 -3.60 -5.51 16.13
CA ILE A 319 -4.40 -4.33 16.49
C ILE A 319 -3.73 -3.45 17.55
N PHE A 320 -2.97 -4.04 18.49
CA PHE A 320 -2.30 -3.26 19.52
C PHE A 320 -1.16 -2.42 18.95
N LEU A 321 -0.37 -2.99 18.04
CA LEU A 321 0.65 -2.23 17.32
C LEU A 321 0.02 -1.14 16.45
N GLY A 322 -1.06 -1.46 15.73
CA GLY A 322 -1.81 -0.49 14.93
C GLY A 322 -2.36 0.69 15.76
N ARG A 323 -2.93 0.42 16.94
CA ARG A 323 -3.40 1.47 17.86
C ARG A 323 -2.26 2.30 18.45
N ARG A 324 -1.15 1.68 18.85
CA ARG A 324 0.05 2.40 19.31
C ARG A 324 0.59 3.35 18.24
N ILE A 325 0.61 2.89 16.98
CA ILE A 325 1.00 3.72 15.83
C ILE A 325 -0.02 4.86 15.62
N HIS A 326 -1.32 4.59 15.72
CA HIS A 326 -2.35 5.64 15.62
C HIS A 326 -2.21 6.70 16.72
N GLU A 327 -1.99 6.29 17.97
CA GLU A 327 -1.70 7.22 19.08
C GLU A 327 -0.43 8.04 18.82
N TYR A 328 0.59 7.45 18.20
CA TYR A 328 1.80 8.16 17.79
C TYR A 328 1.50 9.24 16.74
N ILE A 329 0.68 8.92 15.73
CA ILE A 329 0.21 9.85 14.69
C ILE A 329 -0.46 11.08 15.33
N ASP A 330 -1.36 10.84 16.28
CA ASP A 330 -2.08 11.89 17.01
C ASP A 330 -1.13 12.77 17.84
N ARG A 331 -0.25 12.12 18.63
CA ARG A 331 0.74 12.82 19.46
C ARG A 331 1.68 13.69 18.65
N LYS A 332 2.12 13.22 17.49
CA LYS A 332 3.02 13.95 16.58
C LYS A 332 2.29 14.89 15.63
N LYS A 333 0.94 14.93 15.68
CA LYS A 333 0.09 15.77 14.83
C LYS A 333 0.42 15.60 13.34
N LEU A 334 0.53 14.35 12.90
CA LEU A 334 0.87 14.02 11.50
C LEU A 334 -0.35 14.10 10.55
N LEU A 335 -1.55 14.34 11.09
CA LEU A 335 -2.78 14.55 10.32
C LEU A 335 -3.09 16.05 10.16
N PRO A 336 -3.76 16.47 9.06
CA PRO A 336 -4.32 15.63 8.00
C PRO A 336 -3.25 15.11 7.03
N ASN A 337 -3.34 13.84 6.64
CA ASN A 337 -2.48 13.22 5.65
C ASN A 337 -3.23 12.05 5.02
N LEU A 338 -3.68 12.25 3.79
CA LEU A 338 -4.54 11.32 3.06
C LEU A 338 -3.97 9.89 2.99
N ALA A 339 -2.65 9.75 2.81
CA ALA A 339 -2.00 8.44 2.75
C ALA A 339 -2.02 7.72 4.11
N LEU A 340 -1.80 8.45 5.21
CA LEU A 340 -1.88 7.90 6.56
C LEU A 340 -3.33 7.54 6.95
N GLU A 341 -4.29 8.41 6.64
CA GLU A 341 -5.71 8.19 6.90
C GLU A 341 -6.23 6.96 6.14
N ASN A 342 -5.88 6.81 4.86
CA ASN A 342 -6.22 5.63 4.06
C ASN A 342 -5.57 4.35 4.62
N ALA A 343 -4.29 4.40 5.01
CA ALA A 343 -3.59 3.27 5.61
C ALA A 343 -4.17 2.86 6.98
N LEU A 344 -4.64 3.83 7.78
CA LEU A 344 -5.33 3.58 9.05
C LEU A 344 -6.68 2.88 8.82
N ILE A 345 -7.45 3.31 7.83
CA ILE A 345 -8.72 2.66 7.46
C ILE A 345 -8.47 1.19 7.08
N ASP A 346 -7.50 0.93 6.18
CA ASP A 346 -7.14 -0.45 5.77
C ASP A 346 -6.68 -1.29 6.96
N MET A 347 -5.80 -0.75 7.81
CA MET A 347 -5.28 -1.45 9.00
C MET A 347 -6.42 -1.82 9.96
N TYR A 348 -7.28 -0.87 10.33
CA TYR A 348 -8.41 -1.15 11.22
C TYR A 348 -9.40 -2.13 10.59
N ALA A 349 -9.69 -2.02 9.29
CA ALA A 349 -10.54 -2.94 8.57
C ALA A 349 -9.98 -4.38 8.60
N LYS A 350 -8.70 -4.56 8.29
CA LYS A 350 -7.99 -5.85 8.35
C LYS A 350 -7.72 -6.36 9.78
N CYS A 351 -7.96 -5.55 10.79
CA CYS A 351 -7.99 -5.97 12.20
C CYS A 351 -9.43 -6.25 12.71
N GLY A 352 -10.43 -6.23 11.84
CA GLY A 352 -11.84 -6.44 12.21
C GLY A 352 -12.43 -5.32 13.06
N CYS A 353 -11.84 -4.13 13.02
CA CYS A 353 -12.23 -2.96 13.81
C CYS A 353 -12.98 -1.94 12.94
N LEU A 354 -14.14 -2.35 12.42
CA LEU A 354 -14.91 -1.57 11.45
C LEU A 354 -15.38 -0.21 12.01
N LYS A 355 -15.64 -0.11 13.32
CA LYS A 355 -16.07 1.14 13.96
C LYS A 355 -14.94 2.17 13.96
N GLU A 356 -13.73 1.76 14.27
CA GLU A 356 -12.53 2.60 14.24
C GLU A 356 -12.16 3.01 12.81
N ALA A 357 -12.23 2.07 11.85
CA ALA A 357 -12.05 2.39 10.44
C ALA A 357 -13.05 3.46 9.97
N LYS A 358 -14.34 3.31 10.34
CA LYS A 358 -15.38 4.31 10.06
C LYS A 358 -15.10 5.64 10.74
N ALA A 359 -14.64 5.63 12.00
CA ALA A 359 -14.34 6.86 12.73
C ALA A 359 -13.22 7.67 12.06
N VAL A 360 -12.15 7.00 11.60
CA VAL A 360 -11.10 7.64 10.79
C VAL A 360 -11.71 8.20 9.51
N PHE A 361 -12.46 7.39 8.76
CA PHE A 361 -13.10 7.82 7.51
C PHE A 361 -14.03 9.03 7.70
N ASP A 362 -14.84 9.07 8.75
CA ASP A 362 -15.78 10.16 9.04
C ASP A 362 -15.08 11.46 9.46
N GLN A 363 -13.88 11.38 10.04
CA GLN A 363 -13.07 12.53 10.45
C GLN A 363 -12.23 13.14 9.33
N MET A 364 -12.05 12.45 8.18
CA MET A 364 -11.25 12.95 7.07
C MET A 364 -11.81 14.25 6.48
N ASN A 365 -10.92 15.24 6.29
CA ASN A 365 -11.25 16.51 5.65
C ASN A 365 -11.49 16.37 4.13
N PHE A 366 -10.72 15.49 3.50
CA PHE A 366 -10.79 15.20 2.07
C PHE A 366 -10.74 13.69 1.89
N ARG A 367 -11.55 13.16 0.98
CA ARG A 367 -11.65 11.72 0.69
C ARG A 367 -11.47 11.52 -0.81
N ASP A 368 -10.50 10.72 -1.18
CA ASP A 368 -10.29 10.31 -2.56
C ASP A 368 -10.92 8.93 -2.84
N ILE A 369 -10.82 8.46 -4.08
CA ILE A 369 -11.36 7.15 -4.49
C ILE A 369 -10.79 6.03 -3.59
N VAL A 370 -9.53 6.12 -3.16
CA VAL A 370 -8.90 5.15 -2.26
C VAL A 370 -9.59 5.15 -0.90
N SER A 371 -9.85 6.32 -0.28
CA SER A 371 -10.56 6.40 1.00
C SER A 371 -11.92 5.68 0.95
N TRP A 372 -12.70 5.94 -0.09
CA TRP A 372 -14.01 5.31 -0.28
C TRP A 372 -13.88 3.81 -0.53
N THR A 373 -12.94 3.39 -1.39
CA THR A 373 -12.72 1.99 -1.75
C THR A 373 -12.27 1.16 -0.54
N SER A 374 -11.35 1.68 0.29
CA SER A 374 -10.93 1.04 1.54
C SER A 374 -12.12 0.81 2.48
N MET A 375 -13.02 1.79 2.61
CA MET A 375 -14.20 1.64 3.47
C MET A 375 -15.27 0.70 2.88
N ILE A 376 -15.47 0.70 1.57
CA ILE A 376 -16.36 -0.25 0.86
C ILE A 376 -15.83 -1.68 1.06
N SER A 377 -14.52 -1.89 0.89
CA SER A 377 -13.87 -3.17 1.15
C SER A 377 -14.04 -3.61 2.61
N ALA A 378 -13.88 -2.68 3.56
CA ALA A 378 -14.08 -2.97 4.98
C ALA A 378 -15.50 -3.48 5.27
N TYR A 379 -16.54 -2.82 4.74
CA TYR A 379 -17.93 -3.28 4.88
C TYR A 379 -18.15 -4.65 4.23
N GLY A 380 -17.59 -4.89 3.03
CA GLY A 380 -17.67 -6.17 2.33
C GLY A 380 -16.99 -7.33 3.09
N MET A 381 -15.82 -7.08 3.67
CA MET A 381 -15.10 -8.05 4.50
C MET A 381 -15.83 -8.34 5.81
N SER A 382 -16.60 -7.41 6.37
CA SER A 382 -17.41 -7.64 7.58
C SER A 382 -18.79 -8.27 7.31
N GLY A 383 -19.09 -8.65 6.07
CA GLY A 383 -20.40 -9.22 5.67
C GLY A 383 -21.53 -8.20 5.52
N GLN A 384 -21.23 -6.89 5.59
CA GLN A 384 -22.22 -5.81 5.51
C GLN A 384 -22.38 -5.30 4.06
N GLY A 385 -22.71 -6.20 3.13
CA GLY A 385 -22.75 -5.89 1.69
C GLY A 385 -23.68 -4.74 1.31
N TYR A 386 -24.85 -4.62 1.94
CA TYR A 386 -25.77 -3.50 1.71
C TYR A 386 -25.14 -2.13 2.06
N ASN A 387 -24.35 -2.06 3.13
CA ASN A 387 -23.66 -0.83 3.52
C ASN A 387 -22.54 -0.48 2.53
N ALA A 388 -21.82 -1.50 2.01
CA ALA A 388 -20.83 -1.32 0.96
C ALA A 388 -21.46 -0.76 -0.34
N VAL A 389 -22.59 -1.33 -0.78
CA VAL A 389 -23.35 -0.87 -1.96
C VAL A 389 -23.88 0.56 -1.78
N ALA A 390 -24.41 0.88 -0.60
CA ALA A 390 -24.86 2.23 -0.29
C ALA A 390 -23.70 3.25 -0.32
N LEU A 391 -22.54 2.86 0.19
CA LEU A 391 -21.35 3.70 0.21
C LEU A 391 -20.77 3.92 -1.20
N PHE A 392 -20.77 2.88 -2.05
CA PHE A 392 -20.39 3.01 -3.46
C PHE A 392 -21.32 3.97 -4.22
N SER A 393 -22.64 3.82 -4.05
CA SER A 393 -23.62 4.75 -4.65
C SER A 393 -23.41 6.19 -4.17
N LYS A 394 -23.11 6.39 -2.87
CA LYS A 394 -22.79 7.72 -2.31
C LYS A 394 -21.54 8.32 -2.93
N MET A 395 -20.49 7.51 -3.16
CA MET A 395 -19.27 7.95 -3.83
C MET A 395 -19.57 8.45 -5.25
N GLN A 396 -20.39 7.73 -6.02
CA GLN A 396 -20.80 8.15 -7.36
C GLN A 396 -21.63 9.44 -7.36
N ASN A 397 -22.57 9.57 -6.41
CA ASN A 397 -23.42 10.77 -6.28
C ASN A 397 -22.62 12.04 -5.94
N LEU A 398 -21.42 11.91 -5.35
CA LEU A 398 -20.50 13.01 -5.10
C LEU A 398 -19.65 13.39 -6.34
N GLY A 399 -19.88 12.74 -7.49
CA GLY A 399 -19.16 13.01 -8.74
C GLY A 399 -17.79 12.35 -8.84
N LEU A 400 -17.44 11.45 -7.91
CA LEU A 400 -16.21 10.68 -8.00
C LEU A 400 -16.40 9.53 -9.00
N THR A 401 -15.48 9.42 -9.95
CA THR A 401 -15.46 8.32 -10.92
C THR A 401 -14.83 7.08 -10.29
N PRO A 402 -15.59 5.99 -10.03
CA PRO A 402 -15.01 4.75 -9.53
C PRO A 402 -13.96 4.21 -10.49
N ASP A 403 -12.87 3.68 -9.93
CA ASP A 403 -11.88 2.96 -10.70
C ASP A 403 -12.14 1.44 -10.65
N SER A 404 -11.28 0.68 -11.31
CA SER A 404 -11.39 -0.77 -11.34
C SER A 404 -11.29 -1.42 -9.95
N ILE A 405 -10.55 -0.84 -9.00
CA ILE A 405 -10.39 -1.40 -7.66
C ILE A 405 -11.69 -1.20 -6.87
N ALA A 406 -12.33 -0.02 -7.00
CA ALA A 406 -13.63 0.25 -6.40
C ALA A 406 -14.70 -0.77 -6.85
N PHE A 407 -14.69 -1.14 -8.14
CA PHE A 407 -15.60 -2.17 -8.67
C PHE A 407 -15.31 -3.57 -8.10
N VAL A 408 -14.05 -3.96 -7.97
CA VAL A 408 -13.70 -5.22 -7.28
C VAL A 408 -14.21 -5.22 -5.84
N SER A 409 -14.05 -4.11 -5.11
CA SER A 409 -14.51 -4.00 -3.71
C SER A 409 -16.03 -4.14 -3.58
N VAL A 410 -16.82 -3.48 -4.44
CA VAL A 410 -18.29 -3.60 -4.37
C VAL A 410 -18.80 -4.96 -4.86
N LEU A 411 -18.17 -5.55 -5.90
CA LEU A 411 -18.53 -6.89 -6.38
C LEU A 411 -18.19 -7.97 -5.34
N SER A 412 -17.04 -7.87 -4.69
CA SER A 412 -16.67 -8.74 -3.56
C SER A 412 -17.67 -8.62 -2.41
N ALA A 413 -18.10 -7.40 -2.07
CA ALA A 413 -19.14 -7.17 -1.07
C ALA A 413 -20.50 -7.78 -1.48
N CYS A 414 -20.85 -7.72 -2.76
CA CYS A 414 -22.05 -8.38 -3.28
C CYS A 414 -21.94 -9.90 -3.17
N SER A 415 -20.79 -10.48 -3.53
CA SER A 415 -20.51 -11.92 -3.39
C SER A 415 -20.68 -12.40 -1.95
N HIS A 416 -20.08 -11.69 -0.99
CA HIS A 416 -20.13 -12.07 0.43
C HIS A 416 -21.51 -11.90 1.08
N ALA A 417 -22.39 -11.08 0.50
CA ALA A 417 -23.74 -10.84 0.99
C ALA A 417 -24.85 -11.47 0.13
N GLY A 418 -24.50 -12.18 -0.94
CA GLY A 418 -25.45 -12.85 -1.83
C GLY A 418 -26.30 -11.89 -2.67
N LEU A 419 -25.79 -10.69 -2.94
CA LEU A 419 -26.50 -9.63 -3.67
C LEU A 419 -26.37 -9.83 -5.18
N LEU A 420 -27.03 -10.86 -5.71
CA LEU A 420 -26.89 -11.30 -7.10
C LEU A 420 -27.25 -10.20 -8.11
N ASP A 421 -28.41 -9.57 -7.94
CA ASP A 421 -28.90 -8.53 -8.85
C ASP A 421 -27.99 -7.30 -8.85
N GLN A 422 -27.56 -6.87 -7.66
CA GLN A 422 -26.62 -5.75 -7.53
C GLN A 422 -25.25 -6.10 -8.13
N GLY A 423 -24.77 -7.34 -7.97
CA GLY A 423 -23.52 -7.79 -8.57
C GLY A 423 -23.53 -7.68 -10.09
N TRP A 424 -24.59 -8.18 -10.75
CA TRP A 424 -24.77 -8.02 -12.19
C TRP A 424 -24.92 -6.56 -12.61
N TYR A 425 -25.68 -5.77 -11.86
CA TYR A 425 -25.80 -4.33 -12.10
C TYR A 425 -24.45 -3.64 -12.09
N PHE A 426 -23.61 -3.85 -11.08
CA PHE A 426 -22.30 -3.21 -10.98
C PHE A 426 -21.30 -3.73 -12.03
N PHE A 427 -21.35 -5.02 -12.37
CA PHE A 427 -20.51 -5.57 -13.42
C PHE A 427 -20.80 -4.93 -14.78
N ASN A 428 -22.08 -4.80 -15.14
CA ASN A 428 -22.49 -4.14 -16.38
C ASN A 428 -22.25 -2.62 -16.34
N LEU A 429 -22.45 -1.97 -15.19
CA LEU A 429 -22.16 -0.55 -15.00
C LEU A 429 -20.67 -0.24 -15.28
N MET A 430 -19.78 -1.10 -14.79
CA MET A 430 -18.34 -1.02 -15.01
C MET A 430 -17.96 -1.06 -16.49
N THR A 431 -18.53 -2.00 -17.25
CA THR A 431 -18.22 -2.20 -18.67
C THR A 431 -18.89 -1.18 -19.56
N ASP A 432 -20.16 -0.90 -19.31
CA ASP A 432 -21.02 -0.21 -20.26
C ASP A 432 -20.93 1.31 -20.09
N GLN A 433 -20.90 1.80 -18.85
CA GLN A 433 -20.83 3.24 -18.57
C GLN A 433 -19.40 3.70 -18.29
N HIS A 434 -18.67 2.99 -17.44
CA HIS A 434 -17.31 3.39 -17.05
C HIS A 434 -16.22 2.93 -18.03
N LYS A 435 -16.56 2.06 -19.00
CA LYS A 435 -15.64 1.53 -20.03
C LYS A 435 -14.39 0.89 -19.42
N ILE A 436 -14.51 0.33 -18.22
CA ILE A 436 -13.44 -0.39 -17.54
C ILE A 436 -13.44 -1.83 -18.06
N VAL A 437 -12.31 -2.25 -18.61
CA VAL A 437 -12.13 -3.63 -19.10
C VAL A 437 -12.04 -4.58 -17.89
N PRO A 438 -12.92 -5.60 -17.80
CA PRO A 438 -12.87 -6.57 -16.72
C PRO A 438 -11.54 -7.33 -16.68
N ARG A 439 -10.90 -7.30 -15.51
CA ARG A 439 -9.73 -8.13 -15.17
C ARG A 439 -10.12 -9.38 -14.37
N VAL A 440 -9.17 -10.27 -14.17
CA VAL A 440 -9.30 -11.55 -13.43
C VAL A 440 -10.01 -11.38 -12.09
N GLU A 441 -9.74 -10.28 -11.36
CA GLU A 441 -10.35 -10.02 -10.05
C GLU A 441 -11.88 -9.84 -10.14
N HIS A 442 -12.37 -9.13 -11.15
CA HIS A 442 -13.82 -8.90 -11.35
C HIS A 442 -14.52 -10.21 -11.73
N PHE A 443 -13.92 -10.99 -12.63
CA PHE A 443 -14.45 -12.30 -12.99
C PHE A 443 -14.47 -13.25 -11.79
N SER A 444 -13.42 -13.25 -10.98
CA SER A 444 -13.36 -14.03 -9.75
C SER A 444 -14.49 -13.67 -8.77
N CYS A 445 -14.77 -12.37 -8.57
CA CYS A 445 -15.89 -11.94 -7.75
C CYS A 445 -17.25 -12.39 -8.29
N MET A 446 -17.46 -12.34 -9.62
CA MET A 446 -18.72 -12.79 -10.23
C MET A 446 -18.89 -14.30 -10.15
N VAL A 447 -17.82 -15.08 -10.37
CA VAL A 447 -17.85 -16.54 -10.21
C VAL A 447 -18.11 -16.92 -8.76
N ASP A 448 -17.52 -16.21 -7.79
CA ASP A 448 -17.79 -16.43 -6.37
C ASP A 448 -19.25 -16.12 -6.02
N LEU A 449 -19.80 -15.02 -6.54
CA LEU A 449 -21.20 -14.62 -6.34
C LEU A 449 -22.19 -15.66 -6.93
N LEU A 450 -21.98 -16.09 -8.18
CA LEU A 450 -22.81 -17.11 -8.84
C LEU A 450 -22.66 -18.47 -8.13
N GLY A 451 -21.43 -18.80 -7.73
CA GLY A 451 -21.14 -20.03 -7.01
C GLY A 451 -21.83 -20.12 -5.65
N ARG A 452 -21.75 -19.05 -4.85
CA ARG A 452 -22.39 -18.96 -3.52
C ARG A 452 -23.91 -18.86 -3.56
N SER A 453 -24.48 -18.34 -4.65
CA SER A 453 -25.93 -18.30 -4.86
C SER A 453 -26.51 -19.62 -5.38
N GLY A 454 -25.67 -20.64 -5.57
CA GLY A 454 -26.09 -21.96 -6.06
C GLY A 454 -26.21 -22.07 -7.58
N GLN A 455 -25.92 -21.01 -8.32
CA GLN A 455 -25.97 -20.97 -9.78
C GLN A 455 -24.67 -21.52 -10.41
N VAL A 456 -24.27 -22.74 -10.02
CA VAL A 456 -22.98 -23.35 -10.41
C VAL A 456 -22.86 -23.51 -11.93
N GLU A 457 -23.94 -23.91 -12.60
CA GLU A 457 -23.98 -24.03 -14.07
C GLU A 457 -23.78 -22.68 -14.77
N GLU A 458 -24.39 -21.61 -14.24
CA GLU A 458 -24.22 -20.25 -14.78
C GLU A 458 -22.80 -19.75 -14.53
N ALA A 459 -22.21 -20.03 -13.36
CA ALA A 459 -20.82 -19.72 -13.05
C ALA A 459 -19.86 -20.40 -14.05
N TYR A 460 -20.09 -21.68 -14.37
CA TYR A 460 -19.29 -22.39 -15.37
C TYR A 460 -19.48 -21.82 -16.78
N ASN A 461 -20.71 -21.53 -17.19
CA ASN A 461 -20.99 -20.90 -18.48
C ASN A 461 -20.39 -19.50 -18.59
N PHE A 462 -20.35 -18.75 -17.48
CA PHE A 462 -19.70 -17.44 -17.40
C PHE A 462 -18.19 -17.55 -17.61
N ILE A 463 -17.54 -18.52 -16.96
CA ILE A 463 -16.10 -18.80 -17.16
C ILE A 463 -15.79 -19.12 -18.62
N ARG A 464 -16.63 -19.93 -19.29
CA ARG A 464 -16.45 -20.27 -20.71
C ARG A 464 -16.57 -19.07 -21.66
N LYS A 465 -17.28 -18.02 -21.26
CA LYS A 465 -17.48 -16.79 -22.06
C LYS A 465 -16.43 -15.71 -21.76
N MET A 466 -15.52 -15.95 -20.82
CA MET A 466 -14.50 -14.97 -20.48
C MET A 466 -13.57 -14.68 -21.68
N PRO A 467 -13.22 -13.41 -21.95
CA PRO A 467 -12.30 -13.04 -23.01
C PRO A 467 -10.82 -13.27 -22.63
N ILE A 468 -10.56 -13.75 -21.41
CA ILE A 468 -9.23 -14.02 -20.86
C ILE A 468 -9.17 -15.45 -20.33
N GLU A 469 -7.98 -16.05 -20.32
CA GLU A 469 -7.80 -17.38 -19.78
C GLU A 469 -8.09 -17.41 -18.27
N PRO A 470 -8.94 -18.33 -17.77
CA PRO A 470 -9.27 -18.39 -16.36
C PRO A 470 -8.08 -18.88 -15.54
N THR A 471 -7.76 -18.15 -14.47
CA THR A 471 -6.65 -18.46 -13.57
C THR A 471 -6.99 -19.56 -12.58
N GLU A 472 -5.97 -20.08 -11.89
CA GLU A 472 -6.11 -21.00 -10.76
C GLU A 472 -7.18 -20.53 -9.75
N ARG A 473 -7.18 -19.23 -9.42
CA ARG A 473 -8.14 -18.64 -8.46
C ARG A 473 -9.58 -18.83 -8.89
N ILE A 474 -9.89 -18.63 -10.18
CA ILE A 474 -11.27 -18.72 -10.70
C ILE A 474 -11.77 -20.16 -10.66
N TRP A 475 -10.95 -21.11 -11.12
CA TRP A 475 -11.30 -22.53 -11.04
C TRP A 475 -11.40 -23.03 -9.59
N GLY A 476 -10.54 -22.53 -8.70
CA GLY A 476 -10.58 -22.82 -7.26
C GLY A 476 -11.90 -22.37 -6.63
N THR A 477 -12.36 -21.16 -6.95
CA THR A 477 -13.66 -20.63 -6.53
C THR A 477 -14.81 -21.51 -7.04
N LEU A 478 -14.79 -21.91 -8.31
CA LEU A 478 -15.83 -22.78 -8.89
C LEU A 478 -15.83 -24.16 -8.23
N LEU A 479 -14.66 -24.76 -7.98
CA LEU A 479 -14.54 -26.06 -7.29
C LEU A 479 -15.14 -25.99 -5.87
N GLY A 480 -14.88 -24.90 -5.15
CA GLY A 480 -15.49 -24.63 -3.85
C GLY A 480 -17.02 -24.57 -3.93
N ALA A 481 -17.57 -23.86 -4.92
CA ALA A 481 -19.02 -23.80 -5.14
C ALA A 481 -19.63 -25.16 -5.48
N CYS A 482 -18.95 -25.96 -6.32
CA CYS A 482 -19.36 -27.32 -6.67
C CYS A 482 -19.43 -28.22 -5.43
N TRP A 483 -18.47 -28.10 -4.51
CA TRP A 483 -18.50 -28.81 -3.24
C TRP A 483 -19.70 -28.39 -2.36
N MET A 484 -19.93 -27.08 -2.21
CA MET A 484 -21.04 -26.57 -1.41
C MET A 484 -22.40 -27.09 -1.92
N HIS A 485 -22.62 -27.01 -3.24
CA HIS A 485 -23.90 -27.36 -3.87
C HIS A 485 -23.95 -28.79 -4.43
N SER A 486 -22.97 -29.64 -4.11
CA SER A 486 -22.92 -31.06 -4.52
C SER A 486 -22.93 -31.29 -6.05
N ASN A 487 -22.45 -30.35 -6.86
CA ASN A 487 -22.37 -30.53 -8.32
C ASN A 487 -21.05 -31.23 -8.69
N MET A 488 -21.08 -32.56 -8.74
CA MET A 488 -19.89 -33.37 -9.04
C MET A 488 -19.38 -33.14 -10.47
N ASN A 489 -20.26 -33.04 -11.48
CA ASN A 489 -19.86 -32.99 -12.88
C ASN A 489 -18.98 -31.78 -13.19
N ILE A 490 -19.43 -30.58 -12.79
CA ILE A 490 -18.62 -29.36 -12.94
C ILE A 490 -17.40 -29.40 -12.01
N GLY A 491 -17.56 -29.95 -10.81
CA GLY A 491 -16.44 -30.08 -9.86
C GLY A 491 -15.26 -30.86 -10.44
N LEU A 492 -15.51 -31.95 -11.18
CA LEU A 492 -14.45 -32.72 -11.84
C LEU A 492 -13.76 -31.93 -12.97
N LEU A 493 -14.53 -31.17 -13.77
CA LEU A 493 -13.98 -30.30 -14.80
C LEU A 493 -13.09 -29.20 -14.20
N ALA A 494 -13.57 -28.56 -13.12
CA ALA A 494 -12.81 -27.53 -12.42
C ALA A 494 -11.51 -28.09 -11.83
N ALA A 495 -11.55 -29.28 -11.24
CA ALA A 495 -10.38 -29.96 -10.70
C ALA A 495 -9.35 -30.33 -11.78
N ASP A 496 -9.79 -30.84 -12.94
CA ASP A 496 -8.89 -31.15 -14.06
C ASP A 496 -8.17 -29.90 -14.59
N HIS A 497 -8.88 -28.78 -14.74
CA HIS A 497 -8.24 -27.51 -15.09
C HIS A 497 -7.24 -27.04 -14.02
N LEU A 498 -7.59 -27.14 -12.73
CA LEU A 498 -6.70 -26.77 -11.63
C LEU A 498 -5.42 -27.58 -11.61
N PHE A 499 -5.50 -28.91 -11.75
CA PHE A 499 -4.29 -29.74 -11.69
C PHE A 499 -3.37 -29.58 -12.90
N ARG A 500 -3.87 -29.06 -14.02
CA ARG A 500 -3.03 -28.66 -15.16
C ARG A 500 -2.32 -27.33 -14.91
N LEU A 501 -2.97 -26.39 -14.20
CA LEU A 501 -2.43 -25.05 -13.92
C LEU A 501 -1.51 -25.01 -12.69
N ALA A 502 -1.93 -25.65 -11.60
CA ALA A 502 -1.26 -25.64 -10.30
C ALA A 502 -1.45 -27.00 -9.59
N PRO A 503 -0.55 -27.97 -9.81
CA PRO A 503 -0.68 -29.31 -9.25
C PRO A 503 -0.25 -29.45 -7.78
N GLU A 504 0.38 -28.41 -7.20
CA GLU A 504 1.00 -28.43 -5.87
C GLU A 504 0.04 -28.11 -4.70
N PRO A 505 -0.91 -27.16 -4.80
CA PRO A 505 -1.74 -26.77 -3.65
C PRO A 505 -2.60 -27.91 -3.11
N SER A 506 -2.40 -28.26 -1.84
CA SER A 506 -3.13 -29.36 -1.19
C SER A 506 -4.63 -29.09 -1.04
N GLY A 507 -5.05 -27.82 -1.05
CA GLY A 507 -6.45 -27.42 -0.92
C GLY A 507 -7.37 -27.98 -2.00
N TYR A 508 -6.91 -28.06 -3.25
CA TYR A 508 -7.73 -28.57 -4.37
C TYR A 508 -7.97 -30.08 -4.27
N TYR A 509 -6.94 -30.84 -3.85
CA TYR A 509 -7.09 -32.27 -3.60
C TYR A 509 -8.06 -32.53 -2.45
N VAL A 510 -8.00 -31.74 -1.38
CA VAL A 510 -8.93 -31.85 -0.25
C VAL A 510 -10.36 -31.54 -0.70
N LEU A 511 -10.59 -30.49 -1.48
CA LEU A 511 -11.91 -30.16 -2.03
C LEU A 511 -12.45 -31.27 -2.93
N LEU A 512 -11.64 -31.80 -3.84
CA LEU A 512 -12.03 -32.90 -4.72
C LEU A 512 -12.33 -34.18 -3.91
N SER A 513 -11.49 -34.51 -2.94
CA SER A 513 -11.72 -35.64 -2.02
C SER A 513 -13.04 -35.48 -1.26
N ASN A 514 -13.37 -34.27 -0.80
CA ASN A 514 -14.64 -33.99 -0.15
C ASN A 514 -15.84 -34.11 -1.11
N ILE A 515 -15.70 -33.71 -2.39
CA ILE A 515 -16.73 -33.91 -3.41
C ILE A 515 -17.02 -35.41 -3.59
N TYR A 516 -15.98 -36.24 -3.71
CA TYR A 516 -16.14 -37.69 -3.82
C TYR A 516 -16.76 -38.31 -2.57
N ALA A 517 -16.34 -37.88 -1.38
CA ALA A 517 -16.90 -38.36 -0.12
C ALA A 517 -18.41 -38.07 -0.02
N LYS A 518 -18.82 -36.84 -0.38
CA LYS A 518 -20.25 -36.43 -0.40
C LYS A 518 -21.08 -37.23 -1.40
N ALA A 519 -20.46 -37.70 -2.48
CA ALA A 519 -21.08 -38.57 -3.49
C ALA A 519 -21.00 -40.07 -3.14
N GLY A 520 -20.43 -40.45 -1.99
CA GLY A 520 -20.25 -41.84 -1.58
C GLY A 520 -19.18 -42.63 -2.36
N ARG A 521 -18.33 -41.95 -3.13
CA ARG A 521 -17.29 -42.54 -3.98
C ARG A 521 -15.96 -42.74 -3.24
N TRP A 522 -15.94 -43.66 -2.28
CA TRP A 522 -14.81 -43.84 -1.35
C TRP A 522 -13.52 -44.40 -1.99
N GLU A 523 -13.63 -45.16 -3.07
CA GLU A 523 -12.47 -45.63 -3.85
C GLU A 523 -11.70 -44.45 -4.47
N ASP A 524 -12.42 -43.45 -4.98
CA ASP A 524 -11.82 -42.23 -5.53
C ASP A 524 -11.23 -41.35 -4.43
N VAL A 525 -11.85 -41.28 -3.24
CA VAL A 525 -11.27 -40.62 -2.06
C VAL A 525 -9.91 -41.23 -1.72
N THR A 526 -9.83 -42.56 -1.69
CA THR A 526 -8.59 -43.30 -1.40
C THR A 526 -7.54 -43.05 -2.48
N THR A 527 -7.97 -43.01 -3.74
CA THR A 527 -7.11 -42.69 -4.89
C THR A 527 -6.51 -41.29 -4.76
N VAL A 528 -7.32 -40.27 -4.47
CA VAL A 528 -6.84 -38.88 -4.27
C VAL A 528 -5.85 -38.80 -3.11
N ARG A 529 -6.12 -39.47 -1.99
CA ARG A 529 -5.18 -39.52 -0.84
C ARG A 529 -3.86 -40.21 -1.20
N SER A 530 -3.90 -41.27 -2.01
CA SER A 530 -2.71 -41.97 -2.51
C SER A 530 -1.87 -41.05 -3.39
N ILE A 531 -2.50 -40.31 -4.32
CA ILE A 531 -1.82 -39.33 -5.18
C ILE A 531 -1.17 -38.22 -4.35
N MET A 532 -1.86 -37.69 -3.34
CA MET A 532 -1.28 -36.68 -2.44
C MET A 532 -0.02 -37.23 -1.76
N LYS A 533 -0.08 -38.47 -1.26
CA LYS A 533 1.05 -39.13 -0.59
C LYS A 533 2.22 -39.38 -1.55
N SER A 534 1.95 -39.86 -2.77
CA SER A 534 3.00 -40.13 -3.77
C SER A 534 3.69 -38.86 -4.27
N LYS A 535 2.97 -37.74 -4.31
CA LYS A 535 3.52 -36.41 -4.66
C LYS A 535 4.15 -35.67 -3.47
N GLY A 536 4.11 -36.23 -2.26
CA GLY A 536 4.61 -35.55 -1.05
C GLY A 536 3.75 -34.36 -0.59
N ILE A 537 2.53 -34.21 -1.11
CA ILE A 537 1.62 -33.11 -0.80
C ILE A 537 1.00 -33.34 0.58
N LYS A 538 1.29 -32.42 1.51
CA LYS A 538 0.74 -32.47 2.88
C LYS A 538 -0.46 -31.54 3.02
N LYS A 539 -1.50 -32.02 3.69
CA LYS A 539 -2.65 -31.20 4.10
C LYS A 539 -2.17 -30.09 5.04
N MET A 540 -2.55 -28.85 4.76
CA MET A 540 -2.30 -27.73 5.66
C MET A 540 -3.11 -27.89 6.95
N ALA A 541 -2.44 -27.82 8.10
CA ALA A 541 -3.11 -27.88 9.39
C ALA A 541 -3.89 -26.57 9.66
N GLY A 542 -5.11 -26.69 10.16
CA GLY A 542 -5.92 -25.54 10.55
C GLY A 542 -5.45 -24.99 11.90
N ALA A 543 -4.90 -23.78 11.88
CA ALA A 543 -4.39 -23.08 13.05
C ALA A 543 -5.21 -21.82 13.31
N SER A 544 -5.55 -21.60 14.59
CA SER A 544 -6.27 -20.42 15.06
C SER A 544 -5.39 -19.64 16.00
N ASN A 545 -5.22 -18.35 15.72
CA ASN A 545 -4.37 -17.46 16.50
C ASN A 545 -5.22 -16.44 17.26
N THR A 546 -4.76 -16.05 18.44
CA THR A 546 -5.31 -14.96 19.24
C THR A 546 -4.19 -14.12 19.82
N GLU A 547 -4.35 -12.80 19.83
CA GLU A 547 -3.37 -11.88 20.40
C GLU A 547 -3.85 -11.40 21.78
N ILE A 548 -3.04 -11.63 22.82
CA ILE A 548 -3.30 -11.17 24.18
C ILE A 548 -2.01 -10.58 24.73
N ASN A 549 -2.06 -9.37 25.29
CA ASN A 549 -0.90 -8.68 25.88
C ASN A 549 0.32 -8.59 24.93
N ASN A 550 0.10 -8.29 23.65
CA ASN A 550 1.11 -8.25 22.57
C ASN A 550 1.82 -9.58 22.29
N GLN A 551 1.24 -10.71 22.71
CA GLN A 551 1.73 -12.04 22.39
C GLN A 551 0.68 -12.80 21.57
N VAL A 552 1.14 -13.43 20.48
CA VAL A 552 0.30 -14.27 19.63
C VAL A 552 0.36 -15.71 20.13
N TYR A 553 -0.82 -16.27 20.44
CA TYR A 553 -0.99 -17.66 20.84
C TYR A 553 -1.63 -18.41 19.68
N THR A 554 -1.00 -19.50 19.26
CA THR A 554 -1.45 -20.36 18.15
C THR A 554 -1.97 -21.67 18.72
N PHE A 555 -3.15 -22.09 18.26
CA PHE A 555 -3.75 -23.36 18.64
C PHE A 555 -3.95 -24.24 17.41
N LEU A 556 -3.62 -25.52 17.55
CA LEU A 556 -4.01 -26.58 16.62
C LEU A 556 -5.21 -27.36 17.17
N ALA A 557 -5.88 -28.13 16.31
CA ALA A 557 -6.97 -28.99 16.77
C ALA A 557 -6.43 -30.03 17.75
N GLY A 558 -7.06 -30.17 18.92
CA GLY A 558 -6.60 -31.07 19.98
C GLY A 558 -5.29 -30.66 20.64
N ASP A 559 -4.85 -29.41 20.49
CA ASP A 559 -3.60 -28.93 21.09
C ASP A 559 -3.68 -28.96 22.62
N GLN A 560 -2.66 -29.57 23.24
CA GLN A 560 -2.49 -29.64 24.70
C GLN A 560 -1.12 -29.11 25.15
N SER A 561 -0.34 -28.51 24.23
CA SER A 561 1.01 -28.01 24.51
C SER A 561 1.03 -26.76 25.41
N HIS A 562 -0.09 -26.03 25.48
CA HIS A 562 -0.19 -24.80 26.24
C HIS A 562 -0.21 -25.05 27.76
N PRO A 563 0.50 -24.26 28.60
CA PRO A 563 0.52 -24.45 30.05
C PRO A 563 -0.86 -24.43 30.73
N GLN A 564 -1.79 -23.63 30.20
CA GLN A 564 -3.19 -23.56 30.67
C GLN A 564 -4.13 -24.57 29.99
N SER A 565 -3.60 -25.61 29.32
CA SER A 565 -4.41 -26.59 28.59
C SER A 565 -5.54 -27.15 29.45
N LYS A 566 -5.25 -27.59 30.68
CA LYS A 566 -6.28 -28.12 31.59
C LYS A 566 -7.46 -27.14 31.80
N ASP A 567 -7.17 -25.88 32.11
CA ASP A 567 -8.21 -24.86 32.33
C ASP A 567 -9.01 -24.56 31.05
N ILE A 568 -8.35 -24.58 29.88
CA ILE A 568 -8.98 -24.38 28.57
C ILE A 568 -10.00 -25.50 28.31
N TYR A 569 -9.63 -26.76 28.50
CA TYR A 569 -10.52 -27.89 28.24
C TYR A 569 -11.66 -27.94 29.26
N GLU A 570 -11.41 -27.72 30.55
CA GLU A 570 -12.48 -27.64 31.56
C GLU A 570 -13.50 -26.54 31.23
N LYS A 571 -13.02 -25.38 30.78
CA LYS A 571 -13.91 -24.28 30.38
C LYS A 571 -14.65 -24.57 29.07
N LEU A 572 -13.99 -25.24 28.13
CA LEU A 572 -14.61 -25.68 26.88
C LEU A 572 -15.74 -26.66 27.14
N ASP A 573 -15.54 -27.66 27.99
CA ASP A 573 -16.56 -28.65 28.37
C ASP A 573 -17.78 -27.97 29.01
N PHE A 574 -17.56 -27.02 29.91
CA PHE A 574 -18.62 -26.20 30.47
C PHE A 574 -19.43 -25.45 29.39
N LEU A 575 -18.73 -24.83 28.43
CA LEU A 575 -19.40 -24.11 27.34
C LEU A 575 -20.12 -25.07 26.39
N VAL A 576 -19.56 -26.24 26.09
CA VAL A 576 -20.22 -27.28 25.28
C VAL A 576 -21.50 -27.75 25.95
N GLY A 577 -21.50 -27.95 27.27
CA GLY A 577 -22.72 -28.25 28.04
C GLY A 577 -23.78 -27.16 27.88
N LYS A 578 -23.40 -25.89 28.06
CA LYS A 578 -24.30 -24.74 27.86
C LYS A 578 -24.79 -24.57 26.42
N MET A 579 -23.95 -24.89 25.44
CA MET A 579 -24.33 -24.90 24.03
C MET A 579 -25.37 -25.99 23.75
N LYS A 580 -25.19 -27.21 24.30
CA LYS A 580 -26.17 -28.31 24.16
C LYS A 580 -27.51 -27.95 24.80
N GLU A 581 -27.52 -27.31 25.96
CA GLU A 581 -28.75 -26.75 26.58
C GLU A 581 -29.46 -25.74 25.65
N ALA A 582 -28.70 -24.99 24.85
CA ALA A 582 -29.19 -24.02 23.87
C ALA A 582 -29.52 -24.64 22.49
N GLY A 583 -29.49 -25.97 22.35
CA GLY A 583 -29.84 -26.68 21.11
C GLY A 583 -28.68 -26.92 20.14
N TYR A 584 -27.43 -26.86 20.58
CA TYR A 584 -26.27 -27.21 19.76
C TYR A 584 -26.22 -28.71 19.44
N VAL A 585 -26.09 -29.02 18.16
CA VAL A 585 -25.85 -30.38 17.64
C VAL A 585 -24.57 -30.35 16.80
N PRO A 586 -23.54 -31.16 17.12
CA PRO A 586 -22.33 -31.25 16.31
C PRO A 586 -22.62 -31.71 14.88
N GLU A 587 -21.95 -31.10 13.90
CA GLU A 587 -22.11 -31.49 12.49
C GLU A 587 -21.16 -32.62 12.06
N THR A 588 -21.58 -33.87 12.26
CA THR A 588 -20.75 -35.05 11.96
C THR A 588 -20.65 -35.41 10.46
N GLN A 589 -21.54 -34.87 9.60
CA GLN A 589 -21.55 -35.14 8.15
C GLN A 589 -20.27 -34.70 7.40
N SER A 590 -19.46 -33.82 8.02
CA SER A 590 -18.20 -33.32 7.44
C SER A 590 -16.95 -34.00 8.01
N ALA A 591 -17.09 -34.87 9.01
CA ALA A 591 -15.99 -35.59 9.64
C ALA A 591 -15.69 -36.92 8.91
N LEU A 592 -14.42 -37.34 8.96
CA LEU A 592 -13.93 -38.57 8.31
C LEU A 592 -14.78 -39.78 8.76
N HIS A 593 -15.48 -40.44 7.83
CA HIS A 593 -16.28 -41.64 8.12
C HIS A 593 -15.46 -42.89 8.52
N ASP A 594 -14.14 -42.80 8.49
CA ASP A 594 -13.20 -43.83 8.96
C ASP A 594 -13.06 -43.86 10.50
N VAL A 595 -13.86 -43.06 11.21
CA VAL A 595 -13.83 -42.85 12.68
C VAL A 595 -15.27 -43.00 13.21
N GLU A 596 -15.47 -43.64 14.37
CA GLU A 596 -16.81 -43.82 14.95
C GLU A 596 -17.49 -42.46 15.23
N GLU A 597 -18.83 -42.40 15.21
CA GLU A 597 -19.58 -41.13 15.38
C GLU A 597 -19.23 -40.40 16.69
N GLU A 598 -18.95 -41.15 17.76
CA GLU A 598 -18.52 -40.60 19.06
C GLU A 598 -17.13 -39.95 18.99
N ASP A 599 -16.20 -40.53 18.22
CA ASP A 599 -14.86 -39.97 17.99
C ASP A 599 -14.90 -38.75 17.04
N LYS A 600 -15.86 -38.71 16.09
CA LYS A 600 -16.11 -37.53 15.24
C LYS A 600 -16.58 -36.34 16.06
N GLU A 601 -17.49 -36.55 17.01
CA GLU A 601 -17.91 -35.50 17.96
C GLU A 601 -16.74 -35.02 18.82
N GLY A 602 -15.91 -35.96 19.32
CA GLY A 602 -14.70 -35.66 20.07
C GLY A 602 -13.71 -34.78 19.30
N HIS A 603 -13.48 -35.07 18.01
CA HIS A 603 -12.63 -34.27 17.15
C HIS A 603 -13.20 -32.87 16.85
N LEU A 604 -14.52 -32.75 16.64
CA LEU A 604 -15.19 -31.46 16.43
C LEU A 604 -15.18 -30.59 17.69
N ALA A 605 -15.25 -31.20 18.88
CA ALA A 605 -15.21 -30.48 20.15
C ALA A 605 -13.90 -29.68 20.32
N VAL A 606 -12.77 -30.24 19.86
CA VAL A 606 -11.42 -29.71 20.10
C VAL A 606 -10.83 -28.93 18.92
N HIS A 607 -11.67 -28.38 18.05
CA HIS A 607 -11.22 -27.51 16.96
C HIS A 607 -10.43 -26.30 17.48
N SER A 608 -9.39 -25.90 16.74
CA SER A 608 -8.49 -24.82 17.15
C SER A 608 -9.19 -23.49 17.40
N GLU A 609 -10.27 -23.19 16.66
CA GLU A 609 -11.13 -22.02 16.87
C GLU A 609 -11.73 -22.01 18.28
N LYS A 610 -12.29 -23.14 18.73
CA LYS A 610 -12.93 -23.25 20.05
C LYS A 610 -11.89 -23.08 21.15
N LEU A 611 -10.73 -23.75 21.03
CA LEU A 611 -9.62 -23.62 21.97
C LEU A 611 -9.13 -22.16 22.08
N ALA A 612 -8.93 -21.49 20.94
CA ALA A 612 -8.48 -20.11 20.91
C ALA A 612 -9.51 -19.14 21.51
N ILE A 613 -10.81 -19.33 21.22
CA ILE A 613 -11.91 -18.55 21.83
C ILE A 613 -11.91 -18.73 23.35
N VAL A 614 -11.81 -19.98 23.84
CA VAL A 614 -11.85 -20.27 25.28
C VAL A 614 -10.63 -19.70 26.00
N PHE A 615 -9.44 -19.87 25.43
CA PHE A 615 -8.22 -19.25 25.94
C PHE A 615 -8.36 -17.73 26.05
N ALA A 616 -8.93 -17.09 25.02
CA ALA A 616 -9.19 -15.65 25.05
C ALA A 616 -10.22 -15.27 26.12
N ILE A 617 -11.28 -16.06 26.33
CA ILE A 617 -12.26 -15.84 27.41
C ILE A 617 -11.57 -15.84 28.77
N LEU A 618 -10.71 -16.84 29.03
CA LEU A 618 -10.03 -17.00 30.32
C LEU A 618 -9.05 -15.87 30.63
N ASN A 619 -8.36 -15.36 29.60
CA ASN A 619 -7.24 -14.43 29.77
C ASN A 619 -7.59 -12.96 29.51
N THR A 620 -8.87 -12.62 29.33
CA THR A 620 -9.30 -11.23 29.10
C THR A 620 -10.47 -10.83 29.98
N LYS A 621 -10.56 -9.53 30.30
CA LYS A 621 -11.63 -8.99 31.15
C LYS A 621 -12.99 -9.13 30.49
N SER A 622 -14.04 -9.29 31.32
CA SER A 622 -15.43 -9.27 30.86
C SER A 622 -15.73 -8.02 30.01
N GLY A 623 -16.51 -8.18 28.96
CA GLY A 623 -16.85 -7.12 27.99
C GLY A 623 -15.77 -6.82 26.94
N THR A 624 -14.55 -7.36 27.04
CA THR A 624 -13.54 -7.19 25.98
C THR A 624 -13.97 -7.99 24.72
N PRO A 625 -13.88 -7.46 23.50
CA PRO A 625 -14.13 -8.27 22.30
C PRO A 625 -13.03 -9.32 22.10
N ILE A 626 -13.42 -10.56 21.78
CA ILE A 626 -12.51 -11.68 21.48
C ILE A 626 -12.16 -11.63 20.00
N ARG A 627 -10.87 -11.77 19.65
CA ARG A 627 -10.40 -11.70 18.26
C ARG A 627 -9.59 -12.94 17.93
N ILE A 628 -10.05 -13.69 16.93
CA ILE A 628 -9.40 -14.92 16.46
C ILE A 628 -9.09 -14.76 14.97
N THR A 629 -7.91 -15.19 14.55
CA THR A 629 -7.56 -15.32 13.13
C THR A 629 -7.35 -16.78 12.78
N LYS A 630 -7.97 -17.23 11.70
CA LYS A 630 -7.90 -18.60 11.20
C LYS A 630 -7.19 -18.59 9.84
N ASN A 631 -6.23 -19.49 9.66
CA ASN A 631 -5.50 -19.64 8.38
C ASN A 631 -6.31 -20.36 7.28
N LEU A 632 -7.48 -20.89 7.61
CA LEU A 632 -8.43 -21.58 6.74
C LEU A 632 -9.82 -20.94 6.88
N ARG A 633 -10.76 -21.32 6.01
CA ARG A 633 -12.17 -20.98 6.19
C ARG A 633 -12.70 -21.65 7.47
N ILE A 634 -13.41 -20.90 8.31
CA ILE A 634 -14.09 -21.46 9.49
C ILE A 634 -15.03 -22.58 9.03
N CYS A 635 -15.23 -23.66 9.81
CA CYS A 635 -16.22 -24.68 9.49
C CYS A 635 -17.61 -24.33 10.06
N ARG A 636 -18.67 -24.96 9.53
CA ARG A 636 -20.06 -24.69 9.93
C ARG A 636 -20.29 -24.93 11.43
N ASP A 637 -19.73 -26.01 11.95
CA ASP A 637 -19.75 -26.33 13.38
C ASP A 637 -19.12 -25.24 14.26
N CYS A 638 -17.88 -24.82 13.95
CA CYS A 638 -17.20 -23.74 14.69
C CYS A 638 -17.94 -22.40 14.59
N HIS A 639 -18.58 -22.11 13.46
CA HIS A 639 -19.39 -20.91 13.30
C HIS A 639 -20.64 -20.93 14.19
N ILE A 640 -21.35 -22.06 14.25
CA ILE A 640 -22.48 -22.24 15.17
C ILE A 640 -22.02 -22.14 16.62
N ALA A 641 -20.92 -22.81 16.97
CA ALA A 641 -20.35 -22.74 18.30
C ALA A 641 -19.98 -21.30 18.69
N ALA A 642 -19.35 -20.53 17.81
CA ALA A 642 -19.02 -19.12 18.07
C ALA A 642 -20.26 -18.25 18.29
N LYS A 643 -21.36 -18.47 17.55
CA LYS A 643 -22.65 -17.80 17.79
C LYS A 643 -23.15 -18.08 19.21
N LEU A 644 -23.23 -19.34 19.59
CA LEU A 644 -23.74 -19.75 20.90
C LEU A 644 -22.83 -19.30 22.04
N ILE A 645 -21.51 -19.42 21.89
CA ILE A 645 -20.55 -18.92 22.88
C ILE A 645 -20.69 -17.40 23.06
N SER A 646 -20.87 -16.64 21.98
CA SER A 646 -21.13 -15.19 22.06
C SER A 646 -22.41 -14.88 22.84
N GLN A 647 -23.46 -15.67 22.66
CA GLN A 647 -24.70 -15.54 23.43
C GLN A 647 -24.53 -15.91 24.90
N ILE A 648 -23.89 -17.04 25.20
CA ILE A 648 -23.68 -17.58 26.57
C ILE A 648 -22.78 -16.67 27.40
N THR A 649 -21.72 -16.13 26.77
CA THR A 649 -20.73 -15.31 27.46
C THR A 649 -21.04 -13.82 27.43
N GLU A 650 -22.06 -13.41 26.65
CA GLU A 650 -22.41 -12.01 26.37
C GLU A 650 -21.23 -11.18 25.82
N ARG A 651 -20.33 -11.82 25.07
CA ARG A 651 -19.16 -11.18 24.47
C ARG A 651 -19.25 -11.14 22.96
N GLU A 652 -18.75 -10.05 22.38
CA GLU A 652 -18.49 -9.97 20.95
C GLU A 652 -17.29 -10.87 20.61
N ILE A 653 -17.47 -11.76 19.64
CA ILE A 653 -16.40 -12.61 19.10
C ILE A 653 -16.21 -12.23 17.64
N ILE A 654 -14.99 -11.92 17.26
CA ILE A 654 -14.60 -11.54 15.91
C ILE A 654 -13.67 -12.62 15.41
N VAL A 655 -14.10 -13.38 14.40
CA VAL A 655 -13.27 -14.40 13.77
C VAL A 655 -12.94 -13.95 12.35
N ARG A 656 -11.66 -13.76 12.05
CA ARG A 656 -11.15 -13.57 10.69
C ARG A 656 -10.84 -14.94 10.10
N ASP A 657 -11.44 -15.28 8.97
CA ASP A 657 -10.99 -16.40 8.16
C ASP A 657 -10.15 -15.91 6.96
N THR A 658 -9.91 -16.78 5.96
CA THR A 658 -9.09 -16.43 4.79
C THR A 658 -9.60 -15.23 4.00
N TYR A 659 -10.91 -14.93 4.03
CA TYR A 659 -11.51 -13.94 3.13
C TYR A 659 -12.37 -12.88 3.83
N ARG A 660 -12.80 -13.10 5.08
CA ARG A 660 -13.74 -12.21 5.75
C ARG A 660 -13.70 -12.27 7.28
N PHE A 661 -14.42 -11.33 7.89
CA PHE A 661 -14.71 -11.28 9.31
C PHE A 661 -16.13 -11.75 9.60
N HIS A 662 -16.23 -12.61 10.60
CA HIS A 662 -17.47 -13.02 11.22
C HIS A 662 -17.56 -12.32 12.57
N HIS A 663 -18.49 -11.38 12.69
CA HIS A 663 -18.76 -10.69 13.96
C HIS A 663 -19.95 -11.38 14.62
N PHE A 664 -19.67 -12.14 15.68
CA PHE A 664 -20.65 -12.82 16.49
C PHE A 664 -21.04 -11.95 17.67
N GLN A 665 -22.33 -11.62 17.76
CA GLN A 665 -22.88 -10.85 18.86
C GLN A 665 -24.28 -11.36 19.19
N LYS A 666 -24.50 -11.73 20.46
CA LYS A 666 -25.81 -12.18 20.98
C LYS A 666 -26.44 -13.31 20.14
N GLY A 667 -25.64 -14.28 19.71
CA GLY A 667 -26.12 -15.43 18.94
C GLY A 667 -26.26 -15.19 17.43
N VAL A 668 -25.99 -13.99 16.93
CA VAL A 668 -26.10 -13.64 15.51
C VAL A 668 -24.71 -13.36 14.95
N CYS A 669 -24.47 -13.76 13.68
CA CYS A 669 -23.27 -13.41 12.94
C CYS A 669 -23.56 -12.33 11.89
N SER A 670 -22.63 -11.39 11.69
CA SER A 670 -22.73 -10.34 10.66
C SER A 670 -22.89 -10.84 9.22
N CYS A 671 -22.57 -12.10 8.94
CA CYS A 671 -22.77 -12.70 7.63
C CYS A 671 -24.19 -13.21 7.36
N GLY A 672 -25.09 -13.19 8.35
CA GLY A 672 -26.46 -13.71 8.19
C GLY A 672 -26.53 -15.20 7.85
N ASP A 673 -25.52 -15.99 8.25
CA ASP A 673 -25.34 -17.39 7.88
C ASP A 673 -25.14 -17.65 6.36
N TYR A 674 -24.81 -16.59 5.58
CA TYR A 674 -24.50 -16.66 4.15
C TYR A 674 -23.00 -16.44 3.87
N TRP A 675 -22.31 -17.48 3.38
CA TRP A 675 -21.04 -17.81 4.03
C TRP A 675 -20.14 -18.77 3.30
#